data_AF-A0AAN8J4W9-F1
#
_entry.id   AF-A0AAN8J4W9-F1
#
_cell.length_a   1.000
_cell.length_b   1.000
_cell.length_c   1.000
_cell.angle_alpha   90.00
_cell.angle_beta   90.00
_cell.angle_gamma   90.00
#
_symmetry.space_group_name_H-M   'P 1'
#
loop_
_entity.id
_entity.type
_entity.pdbx_description
1 polymer ?
#
loop_
_entity_poly.entity_id
_entity_poly.type
_entity_poly.pdbx_seq_one_letter_code
_entity_poly.pdbx_strand_id
1 'polypeptide(L)'
;MHTSHLTDSNLVVNLNEEYMWLKHTKQVLDNSAPIETLNFTWAAYHAQNQSSKDIMVTSSALLPLFQESAHSVAMIKHSMDVIQDAVHHLNAGQIPIITVDQPLFALAKQIQWKWPEMYGEDLMVVMFGGLHIEMAVLKTIGDWLSGSGWTQALVQAGIAKSGTADSFLKASHVARTRRAHEVTAAALYHLQFQAYEKYTETAHDNGELPLVFETWCAAQKTLHPMFHYWDTVLELELCMLSFVRSLREGNFDLYKKSLTKLAPWFFALDHTNYARWIPVHLRDMCELVTKHPAVDEAFHSGNFTVRKTKRVFSAMPLDQGHEQNNACIKGDGGAVGLTDNPGALRRWMVAGPEVAQLIKQFELEALHEKKDMKTQHHEQTMSIQQSSVKNVSALIATISELVNPFEDDSKELVVLDTREIVTASATKSVYTAQSIGQNQLNRFTQERLIDRTTPIHNVISRNKLPLFVTSAPKPTNTSKNQLLSMKSDIDLFARLYIGCQTRDGNLEEFFCHENQPCPPSLSESGNLRLGKKCDLLKSLSDGIQVTSEAPAATCVILDGAVIVQVLKIGTTKTFDEYAKRVFVPHVMSKFQNASRLDLVWDRYMTNSLKDTARSKRGQGVRRRVVGTASLPTNWQSFLHVNTNKEELFKFLSQVLVQEYVQENGKELYVTEIDHVQSIPEKEDLLGISPCNHEEADTRILLHAAHAARNGHVKILIRTVDTDVVVLAVMISSAILQANTELWIAFGTGKHFRYLAAHEMSSSLGPEKSRALPMFHALTGCDTVSSFARHGKKSAWTAWNLVPDLTGALLTLATAPTCIPDKTFTTIERFVIKMYDKASMDTEINSARKTMFMKNNSLPGIPPTRAALEQHIKRATYQGGHVWGQTLIAQAELPSPTDWGWIRNDEGLYKPLWTTLPEAAKSCSELISCKCKKGCKNRCTCKKASLKCSPLCLCHGEC
;
A
#
# COMPACT_ATOMS: atom_id res chain seq x y z
N MET A 1 -26.30 -22.47 33.75
CA MET A 1 -25.98 -23.66 32.93
C MET A 1 -24.61 -23.43 32.32
N HIS A 2 -23.68 -24.36 32.56
CA HIS A 2 -22.24 -24.18 32.43
C HIS A 2 -21.77 -24.08 30.97
N THR A 3 -21.37 -22.88 30.53
CA THR A 3 -20.71 -22.60 29.23
C THR A 3 -19.18 -22.52 29.35
N SER A 4 -18.57 -23.22 30.32
CA SER A 4 -17.11 -23.24 30.51
C SER A 4 -16.35 -24.00 29.41
N HIS A 5 -17.05 -24.67 28.50
CA HIS A 5 -16.45 -25.56 27.51
C HIS A 5 -15.79 -24.86 26.31
N LEU A 6 -16.10 -23.58 26.03
CA LEU A 6 -15.45 -22.83 24.93
C LEU A 6 -14.04 -22.30 25.30
N THR A 7 -13.71 -22.30 26.60
CA THR A 7 -12.40 -21.88 27.14
C THR A 7 -11.59 -23.06 27.69
N ASP A 8 -12.07 -24.28 27.50
CA ASP A 8 -11.48 -25.49 28.06
C ASP A 8 -10.14 -25.80 27.37
N SER A 9 -9.06 -25.94 28.15
CA SER A 9 -7.72 -26.28 27.67
C SER A 9 -7.65 -27.63 26.93
N ASN A 10 -8.74 -28.40 26.95
CA ASN A 10 -8.91 -29.69 26.29
C ASN A 10 -9.28 -29.60 24.80
N LEU A 11 -9.56 -28.41 24.26
CA LEU A 11 -9.90 -28.18 22.84
C LEU A 11 -8.71 -27.76 21.96
N VAL A 12 -7.48 -28.13 22.33
CA VAL A 12 -6.30 -27.89 21.49
C VAL A 12 -6.27 -28.88 20.33
N VAL A 13 -6.18 -28.37 19.10
CA VAL A 13 -5.95 -29.21 17.90
C VAL A 13 -4.53 -29.73 17.95
N ASN A 14 -4.40 -31.06 17.95
CA ASN A 14 -3.12 -31.70 17.71
C ASN A 14 -2.91 -31.86 16.20
N LEU A 15 -1.93 -31.14 15.65
CA LEU A 15 -1.56 -31.19 14.23
C LEU A 15 -0.54 -32.30 13.91
N ASN A 16 -0.18 -33.15 14.88
CA ASN A 16 0.88 -34.17 14.74
C ASN A 16 0.69 -35.04 13.49
N GLU A 17 -0.53 -35.52 13.23
CA GLU A 17 -0.83 -36.35 12.05
C GLU A 17 -0.57 -35.63 10.72
N GLU A 18 -0.82 -34.32 10.66
CA GLU A 18 -0.53 -33.53 9.45
C GLU A 18 0.97 -33.28 9.30
N TYR A 19 1.69 -33.09 10.41
CA TYR A 19 3.15 -33.05 10.38
C TYR A 19 3.78 -34.41 10.04
N MET A 20 3.17 -35.54 10.43
CA MET A 20 3.64 -36.88 10.05
C MET A 20 3.48 -37.10 8.53
N TRP A 21 2.39 -36.61 7.93
CA TRP A 21 2.27 -36.55 6.47
C TRP A 21 3.38 -35.69 5.84
N LEU A 22 3.65 -34.50 6.37
CA LEU A 22 4.72 -33.64 5.84
C LEU A 22 6.10 -34.32 5.95
N LYS A 23 6.42 -34.96 7.08
CA LYS A 23 7.64 -35.76 7.26
C LYS A 23 7.74 -36.86 6.21
N HIS A 24 6.64 -37.58 5.96
CA HIS A 24 6.56 -38.60 4.90
C HIS A 24 6.83 -37.99 3.52
N THR A 25 6.23 -36.85 3.18
CA THR A 25 6.49 -36.19 1.88
C THR A 25 7.95 -35.78 1.72
N LYS A 26 8.60 -35.25 2.77
CA LYS A 26 10.03 -34.93 2.76
C LYS A 26 10.88 -36.18 2.51
N GLN A 27 10.64 -37.25 3.26
CA GLN A 27 11.37 -38.53 3.11
C GLN A 27 11.24 -39.10 1.70
N VAL A 28 10.06 -38.98 1.08
CA VAL A 28 9.83 -39.40 -0.30
C VAL A 28 10.66 -38.58 -1.29
N LEU A 29 10.74 -37.26 -1.10
CA LEU A 29 11.52 -36.36 -1.96
C LEU A 29 13.03 -36.60 -1.80
N ASP A 30 13.50 -36.83 -0.58
CA ASP A 30 14.92 -37.05 -0.28
C ASP A 30 15.43 -38.40 -0.81
N ASN A 31 14.65 -39.48 -0.66
CA ASN A 31 15.12 -40.86 -0.89
C ASN A 31 14.90 -41.41 -2.31
N SER A 32 14.36 -40.62 -3.25
CA SER A 32 14.04 -41.08 -4.63
C SER A 32 13.31 -42.44 -4.67
N ALA A 33 12.42 -42.68 -3.69
CA ALA A 33 11.77 -43.97 -3.51
C ALA A 33 10.93 -44.37 -4.74
N PRO A 34 10.79 -45.68 -5.06
CA PRO A 34 10.01 -46.14 -6.21
C PRO A 34 8.56 -45.63 -6.15
N ILE A 35 8.13 -44.98 -7.24
CA ILE A 35 6.88 -44.19 -7.33
C ILE A 35 5.61 -44.99 -7.01
N GLU A 36 5.67 -46.32 -7.06
CA GLU A 36 4.53 -47.23 -7.01
C GLU A 36 3.93 -47.42 -5.59
N THR A 37 4.60 -46.93 -4.53
CA THR A 37 4.14 -47.08 -3.12
C THR A 37 3.98 -45.77 -2.35
N LEU A 38 4.06 -44.62 -3.03
CA LEU A 38 4.41 -43.36 -2.37
C LEU A 38 3.36 -42.76 -1.43
N ASN A 39 2.05 -43.00 -1.62
CA ASN A 39 0.96 -42.36 -0.84
C ASN A 39 1.28 -40.89 -0.46
N PHE A 40 1.82 -40.13 -1.42
CA PHE A 40 2.41 -38.81 -1.23
C PHE A 40 1.33 -37.73 -1.04
N THR A 41 0.21 -37.85 -1.75
CA THR A 41 -0.90 -36.91 -1.53
C THR A 41 -1.51 -37.10 -0.15
N TRP A 42 -1.95 -35.99 0.42
CA TRP A 42 -2.55 -35.94 1.74
C TRP A 42 -3.67 -36.96 1.94
N ALA A 43 -4.60 -37.06 0.99
CA ALA A 43 -5.70 -38.01 1.08
C ALA A 43 -5.25 -39.46 0.87
N ALA A 44 -4.20 -39.72 0.08
CA ALA A 44 -3.64 -41.06 -0.10
C ALA A 44 -2.92 -41.55 1.17
N TYR A 45 -2.16 -40.67 1.82
CA TYR A 45 -1.48 -40.94 3.09
C TYR A 45 -2.47 -41.33 4.19
N HIS A 46 -3.50 -40.51 4.41
CA HIS A 46 -4.50 -40.79 5.45
C HIS A 46 -5.38 -42.00 5.11
N ALA A 47 -5.71 -42.21 3.82
CA ALA A 47 -6.43 -43.40 3.41
C ALA A 47 -5.66 -44.69 3.70
N GLN A 48 -4.33 -44.69 3.50
CA GLN A 48 -3.48 -45.83 3.79
C GLN A 48 -3.41 -46.15 5.29
N ASN A 49 -3.41 -45.12 6.13
CA ASN A 49 -3.27 -45.25 7.58
C ASN A 49 -4.62 -45.52 8.29
N GLN A 50 -5.74 -45.38 7.59
CA GLN A 50 -7.06 -45.66 8.12
C GLN A 50 -7.41 -47.15 7.97
N SER A 51 -7.84 -47.80 9.06
CA SER A 51 -8.27 -49.20 9.06
C SER A 51 -9.42 -49.45 8.07
N SER A 52 -9.35 -50.51 7.26
CA SER A 52 -10.43 -50.95 6.38
C SER A 52 -11.59 -51.56 7.18
N LYS A 53 -12.43 -50.72 7.78
CA LYS A 53 -13.71 -51.14 8.36
C LYS A 53 -14.71 -51.44 7.24
N ASP A 54 -15.79 -52.15 7.56
CA ASP A 54 -16.93 -52.29 6.64
C ASP A 54 -17.60 -50.91 6.47
N ILE A 55 -17.25 -50.19 5.40
CA ILE A 55 -17.71 -48.82 5.14
C ILE A 55 -19.11 -48.88 4.54
N MET A 56 -20.11 -48.45 5.33
CA MET A 56 -21.47 -48.26 4.82
C MET A 56 -21.59 -46.99 3.97
N VAL A 57 -22.32 -47.11 2.86
CA VAL A 57 -22.67 -45.98 1.98
C VAL A 57 -23.97 -45.36 2.50
N THR A 58 -23.99 -44.03 2.62
CA THR A 58 -25.15 -43.27 3.07
C THR A 58 -26.25 -43.30 2.01
N SER A 59 -27.47 -43.65 2.42
CA SER A 59 -28.66 -43.42 1.59
C SER A 59 -29.01 -41.94 1.61
N SER A 60 -29.12 -41.32 0.44
CA SER A 60 -29.46 -39.89 0.31
C SER A 60 -30.42 -39.70 -0.85
N ALA A 61 -31.49 -38.91 -0.62
CA ALA A 61 -32.48 -38.55 -1.61
C ALA A 61 -32.66 -37.01 -1.65
N LEU A 62 -33.31 -36.51 -2.70
CA LEU A 62 -33.69 -35.10 -2.80
C LEU A 62 -35.15 -34.94 -2.37
N LEU A 63 -35.41 -33.89 -1.60
CA LEU A 63 -36.78 -33.43 -1.35
C LEU A 63 -37.32 -32.67 -2.56
N PRO A 64 -38.66 -32.57 -2.72
CA PRO A 64 -39.28 -31.72 -3.72
C PRO A 64 -38.77 -30.27 -3.64
N LEU A 65 -38.59 -29.61 -4.79
CA LEU A 65 -38.27 -28.18 -4.84
C LEU A 65 -39.44 -27.34 -4.33
N PHE A 66 -39.13 -26.35 -3.50
CA PHE A 66 -40.08 -25.33 -3.06
C PHE A 66 -40.00 -24.12 -3.98
N GLN A 67 -41.15 -23.54 -4.34
CA GLN A 67 -41.23 -22.35 -5.20
C GLN A 67 -40.89 -21.04 -4.46
N GLU A 68 -40.73 -21.09 -3.14
CA GLU A 68 -40.46 -19.93 -2.30
C GLU A 68 -38.97 -19.63 -2.13
N SER A 69 -38.68 -18.36 -1.85
CA SER A 69 -37.30 -17.95 -1.59
C SER A 69 -36.75 -18.61 -0.32
N ALA A 70 -35.61 -19.30 -0.46
CA ALA A 70 -34.91 -19.93 0.65
C ALA A 70 -34.51 -18.96 1.77
N HIS A 71 -34.37 -17.65 1.47
CA HIS A 71 -34.01 -16.64 2.46
C HIS A 71 -35.18 -16.10 3.29
N SER A 72 -36.40 -16.58 3.06
CA SER A 72 -37.56 -16.18 3.85
C SER A 72 -37.67 -16.98 5.16
N VAL A 73 -38.08 -16.31 6.24
CA VAL A 73 -38.35 -16.97 7.53
C VAL A 73 -39.42 -18.05 7.38
N ALA A 74 -40.44 -17.80 6.54
CA ALA A 74 -41.52 -18.75 6.28
C ALA A 74 -40.99 -20.03 5.64
N MET A 75 -40.11 -19.93 4.64
CA MET A 75 -39.54 -21.11 3.96
C MET A 75 -38.61 -21.91 4.88
N ILE A 76 -37.79 -21.24 5.71
CA ILE A 76 -36.95 -21.99 6.66
C ILE A 76 -37.79 -22.69 7.71
N LYS A 77 -38.84 -22.05 8.26
CA LYS A 77 -39.79 -22.72 9.15
C LYS A 77 -40.44 -23.93 8.49
N HIS A 78 -40.97 -23.76 7.27
CA HIS A 78 -41.59 -24.86 6.54
C HIS A 78 -40.60 -26.01 6.29
N SER A 79 -39.34 -25.70 5.98
CA SER A 79 -38.30 -26.72 5.83
C SER A 79 -38.04 -27.46 7.13
N MET A 80 -38.05 -26.76 8.27
CA MET A 80 -37.92 -27.39 9.59
C MET A 80 -39.12 -28.28 9.91
N ASP A 81 -40.35 -27.84 9.62
CA ASP A 81 -41.58 -28.66 9.77
C ASP A 81 -41.47 -29.96 8.95
N VAL A 82 -41.13 -29.85 7.66
CA VAL A 82 -40.98 -31.01 6.76
C VAL A 82 -39.93 -31.99 7.27
N ILE A 83 -38.80 -31.49 7.79
CA ILE A 83 -37.75 -32.35 8.35
C ILE A 83 -38.22 -33.02 9.64
N GLN A 84 -38.93 -32.30 10.52
CA GLN A 84 -39.54 -32.88 11.73
C GLN A 84 -40.54 -33.98 11.38
N ASP A 85 -41.45 -33.73 10.44
CA ASP A 85 -42.46 -34.70 9.98
C ASP A 85 -41.80 -35.94 9.35
N ALA A 86 -40.79 -35.74 8.50
CA ALA A 86 -40.06 -36.83 7.87
C ALA A 86 -39.33 -37.70 8.91
N VAL A 87 -38.70 -37.10 9.91
CA VAL A 87 -38.04 -37.83 11.00
C VAL A 87 -39.06 -38.52 11.88
N HIS A 88 -40.19 -37.87 12.21
CA HIS A 88 -41.26 -38.50 12.97
C HIS A 88 -41.84 -39.73 12.26
N HIS A 89 -41.97 -39.67 10.94
CA HIS A 89 -42.47 -40.77 10.12
C HIS A 89 -41.46 -41.92 9.97
N LEU A 90 -40.21 -41.61 9.61
CA LEU A 90 -39.19 -42.61 9.28
C LEU A 90 -38.44 -43.16 10.51
N ASN A 91 -38.24 -42.32 11.53
CA ASN A 91 -37.39 -42.58 12.69
C ASN A 91 -38.00 -41.96 13.96
N ALA A 92 -39.23 -42.35 14.29
CA ALA A 92 -39.97 -41.82 15.44
C ALA A 92 -39.14 -41.79 16.73
N GLY A 93 -39.10 -40.64 17.40
CA GLY A 93 -38.35 -40.43 18.64
C GLY A 93 -36.90 -39.98 18.45
N GLN A 94 -36.36 -39.94 17.22
CA GLN A 94 -35.06 -39.33 16.96
C GLN A 94 -35.15 -37.80 16.86
N ILE A 95 -34.07 -37.12 17.23
CA ILE A 95 -33.94 -35.66 17.13
C ILE A 95 -33.63 -35.28 15.67
N PRO A 96 -34.47 -34.45 15.04
CA PRO A 96 -34.23 -33.98 13.69
C PRO A 96 -32.97 -33.10 13.57
N ILE A 97 -32.28 -33.18 12.44
CA ILE A 97 -31.06 -32.42 12.15
C ILE A 97 -31.20 -31.74 10.79
N ILE A 98 -30.87 -30.45 10.72
CA ILE A 98 -30.84 -29.68 9.49
C ILE A 98 -29.46 -29.06 9.28
N THR A 99 -28.91 -29.18 8.07
CA THR A 99 -27.64 -28.53 7.70
C THR A 99 -27.87 -27.44 6.68
N VAL A 100 -27.34 -26.25 6.95
CA VAL A 100 -27.57 -25.05 6.14
C VAL A 100 -26.31 -24.19 6.01
N ASP A 101 -26.25 -23.35 4.98
CA ASP A 101 -25.14 -22.41 4.74
C ASP A 101 -25.20 -21.18 5.67
N GLN A 102 -24.23 -20.25 5.53
CA GLN A 102 -24.07 -19.08 6.42
C GLN A 102 -25.36 -18.26 6.61
N PRO A 103 -25.99 -17.72 5.56
CA PRO A 103 -27.19 -16.89 5.73
C PRO A 103 -28.36 -17.66 6.32
N LEU A 104 -28.55 -18.92 5.92
CA LEU A 104 -29.68 -19.73 6.35
C LEU A 104 -29.51 -20.26 7.79
N PHE A 105 -28.29 -20.58 8.22
CA PHE A 105 -28.00 -20.90 9.62
C PHE A 105 -28.38 -19.75 10.56
N ALA A 106 -28.05 -18.52 10.18
CA ALA A 106 -28.40 -17.33 10.94
C ALA A 106 -29.93 -17.18 11.13
N LEU A 107 -30.71 -17.48 10.08
CA LEU A 107 -32.16 -17.45 10.12
C LEU A 107 -32.73 -18.62 10.93
N ALA A 108 -32.22 -19.83 10.74
CA ALA A 108 -32.63 -21.01 11.48
C ALA A 108 -32.42 -20.82 12.99
N LYS A 109 -31.25 -20.31 13.42
CA LYS A 109 -31.00 -19.98 14.83
C LYS A 109 -31.97 -18.92 15.38
N GLN A 110 -32.28 -17.88 14.60
CA GLN A 110 -33.29 -16.88 15.00
C GLN A 110 -34.68 -17.52 15.16
N ILE A 111 -35.03 -18.47 14.31
CA ILE A 111 -36.29 -19.23 14.43
C ILE A 111 -36.28 -20.05 15.72
N GLN A 112 -35.20 -20.80 16.00
CA GLN A 112 -35.10 -21.59 17.24
C GLN A 112 -35.26 -20.71 18.50
N TRP A 113 -34.67 -19.51 18.50
CA TRP A 113 -34.75 -18.60 19.65
C TRP A 113 -36.09 -17.86 19.77
N LYS A 114 -36.78 -17.62 18.64
CA LYS A 114 -38.06 -16.91 18.64
C LYS A 114 -39.25 -17.83 18.89
N TRP A 115 -39.16 -19.11 18.52
CA TRP A 115 -40.20 -20.11 18.68
C TRP A 115 -39.64 -21.38 19.34
N PRO A 116 -39.20 -21.30 20.61
CA PRO A 116 -38.52 -22.40 21.28
C PRO A 116 -39.40 -23.64 21.47
N GLU A 117 -40.72 -23.46 21.62
CA GLU A 117 -41.67 -24.56 21.83
C GLU A 117 -41.91 -25.41 20.57
N MET A 118 -41.60 -24.90 19.38
CA MET A 118 -41.80 -25.61 18.11
C MET A 118 -40.47 -26.01 17.43
N TYR A 119 -39.45 -25.15 17.55
CA TYR A 119 -38.20 -25.28 16.82
C TYR A 119 -36.96 -25.12 17.71
N GLY A 120 -37.13 -25.10 19.04
CA GLY A 120 -36.06 -24.84 19.98
C GLY A 120 -34.87 -25.78 19.85
N GLU A 121 -33.76 -25.40 20.49
CA GLU A 121 -32.52 -26.19 20.48
C GLU A 121 -32.72 -27.59 21.11
N ASP A 122 -33.75 -27.78 21.94
CA ASP A 122 -34.12 -29.06 22.54
C ASP A 122 -35.01 -29.93 21.61
N LEU A 123 -35.48 -29.38 20.48
CA LEU A 123 -36.38 -30.08 19.55
C LEU A 123 -35.72 -30.42 18.21
N MET A 124 -34.69 -29.68 17.80
CA MET A 124 -33.97 -29.91 16.55
C MET A 124 -32.55 -29.35 16.63
N VAL A 125 -31.61 -30.05 15.99
CA VAL A 125 -30.23 -29.58 15.85
C VAL A 125 -30.06 -28.88 14.49
N VAL A 126 -29.54 -27.64 14.51
CA VAL A 126 -29.13 -26.91 13.31
C VAL A 126 -27.63 -26.97 13.20
N MET A 127 -27.12 -27.52 12.10
CA MET A 127 -25.69 -27.70 11.85
C MET A 127 -25.22 -26.78 10.73
N PHE A 128 -23.99 -26.26 10.88
CA PHE A 128 -23.40 -25.41 9.87
C PHE A 128 -22.77 -26.22 8.72
N GLY A 129 -23.05 -25.82 7.47
CA GLY A 129 -22.54 -26.49 6.27
C GLY A 129 -21.01 -26.59 6.21
N GLY A 130 -20.49 -27.81 6.26
CA GLY A 130 -19.05 -28.07 6.32
C GLY A 130 -18.30 -27.63 5.07
N LEU A 131 -18.89 -27.73 3.88
CA LEU A 131 -18.29 -27.23 2.63
C LEU A 131 -18.15 -25.70 2.67
N HIS A 132 -19.19 -25.01 3.13
CA HIS A 132 -19.18 -23.55 3.23
C HIS A 132 -18.24 -23.04 4.33
N ILE A 133 -18.02 -23.82 5.39
CA ILE A 133 -16.96 -23.55 6.36
C ILE A 133 -15.59 -23.69 5.69
N GLU A 134 -15.33 -24.79 4.99
CA GLU A 134 -14.05 -25.00 4.29
C GLU A 134 -13.75 -23.84 3.33
N MET A 135 -14.75 -23.42 2.54
CA MET A 135 -14.64 -22.25 1.66
C MET A 135 -14.28 -20.97 2.42
N ALA A 136 -14.86 -20.77 3.60
CA ALA A 136 -14.57 -19.60 4.43
C ALA A 136 -13.14 -19.64 4.95
N VAL A 137 -12.68 -20.79 5.44
CA VAL A 137 -11.30 -21.00 5.91
C VAL A 137 -10.31 -20.74 4.78
N LEU A 138 -10.54 -21.30 3.60
CA LEU A 138 -9.67 -21.08 2.43
C LEU A 138 -9.62 -19.60 2.03
N LYS A 139 -10.74 -18.87 2.10
CA LYS A 139 -10.75 -17.42 1.87
C LYS A 139 -9.98 -16.66 2.95
N THR A 140 -10.07 -17.09 4.21
CA THR A 140 -9.29 -16.51 5.32
C THR A 140 -7.80 -16.70 5.12
N ILE A 141 -7.36 -17.88 4.67
CA ILE A 141 -5.96 -18.12 4.28
C ILE A 141 -5.60 -17.27 3.05
N GLY A 142 -6.51 -17.15 2.08
CA GLY A 142 -6.34 -16.30 0.90
C GLY A 142 -6.15 -14.82 1.24
N ASP A 143 -6.91 -14.28 2.21
CA ASP A 143 -6.75 -12.90 2.68
C ASP A 143 -5.39 -12.70 3.38
N TRP A 144 -4.90 -13.71 4.10
CA TRP A 144 -3.55 -13.71 4.67
C TRP A 144 -2.47 -13.70 3.59
N LEU A 145 -2.61 -14.52 2.53
CA LEU A 145 -1.67 -14.69 1.42
C LEU A 145 -1.75 -13.60 0.34
N SER A 146 -2.76 -12.73 0.39
CA SER A 146 -2.97 -11.73 -0.65
C SER A 146 -1.78 -10.77 -0.76
N GLY A 147 -1.16 -10.72 -1.93
CA GLY A 147 0.01 -9.89 -2.25
C GLY A 147 1.33 -10.33 -1.62
N SER A 148 1.41 -11.50 -1.00
CA SER A 148 2.67 -12.03 -0.44
C SER A 148 3.65 -12.55 -1.49
N GLY A 149 3.24 -12.65 -2.76
CA GLY A 149 3.98 -13.30 -3.84
C GLY A 149 3.64 -14.78 -4.04
N TRP A 150 2.79 -15.36 -3.18
CA TRP A 150 2.37 -16.78 -3.28
C TRP A 150 1.78 -17.17 -4.64
N THR A 151 0.84 -16.37 -5.17
CA THR A 151 0.23 -16.67 -6.48
C THR A 151 1.25 -16.61 -7.60
N GLN A 152 2.22 -15.70 -7.53
CA GLN A 152 3.29 -15.59 -8.51
C GLN A 152 4.25 -16.80 -8.43
N ALA A 153 4.56 -17.28 -7.22
CA ALA A 153 5.35 -18.49 -7.03
C ALA A 153 4.65 -19.72 -7.64
N LEU A 154 3.33 -19.88 -7.44
CA LEU A 154 2.55 -20.96 -8.08
C LEU A 154 2.56 -20.87 -9.61
N VAL A 155 2.57 -19.65 -10.17
CA VAL A 155 2.63 -19.41 -11.61
C VAL A 155 4.01 -19.75 -12.17
N GLN A 156 5.08 -19.30 -11.51
CA GLN A 156 6.47 -19.58 -11.92
C GLN A 156 6.79 -21.07 -11.82
N ALA A 157 6.28 -21.76 -10.78
CA ALA A 157 6.39 -23.20 -10.62
C ALA A 157 5.56 -24.02 -11.64
N GLY A 158 4.76 -23.37 -12.49
CA GLY A 158 3.93 -24.02 -13.50
C GLY A 158 2.73 -24.79 -12.93
N ILE A 159 2.36 -24.55 -11.67
CA ILE A 159 1.23 -25.22 -10.98
C ILE A 159 -0.11 -24.67 -11.46
N ALA A 160 -0.18 -23.36 -11.72
CA ALA A 160 -1.38 -22.69 -12.17
C ALA A 160 -1.07 -21.53 -13.12
N LYS A 161 -2.01 -21.19 -14.00
CA LYS A 161 -1.96 -19.92 -14.75
C LYS A 161 -2.36 -18.77 -13.82
N SER A 162 -1.92 -17.54 -14.11
CA SER A 162 -2.17 -16.35 -13.27
C SER A 162 -3.63 -16.21 -12.81
N GLY A 163 -4.60 -16.24 -13.74
CA GLY A 163 -6.02 -16.14 -13.36
C GLY A 163 -6.54 -17.31 -12.50
N THR A 164 -5.96 -18.50 -12.65
CA THR A 164 -6.29 -19.66 -11.80
C THR A 164 -5.65 -19.52 -10.41
N ALA A 165 -4.40 -19.07 -10.32
CA ALA A 165 -3.72 -18.83 -9.05
C ALA A 165 -4.46 -17.77 -8.22
N ASP A 166 -4.88 -16.66 -8.84
CA ASP A 166 -5.68 -15.63 -8.17
C ASP A 166 -7.05 -16.14 -7.71
N SER A 167 -7.62 -17.13 -8.39
CA SER A 167 -8.89 -17.75 -7.99
C SER A 167 -8.76 -18.58 -6.70
N PHE A 168 -7.55 -19.04 -6.37
CA PHE A 168 -7.28 -19.78 -5.13
C PHE A 168 -7.40 -18.89 -3.90
N LEU A 169 -6.96 -17.63 -3.97
CA LEU A 169 -7.16 -16.64 -2.90
C LEU A 169 -8.64 -16.44 -2.55
N LYS A 170 -9.54 -16.62 -3.52
CA LYS A 170 -11.00 -16.45 -3.36
C LYS A 170 -11.74 -17.76 -3.12
N ALA A 171 -11.03 -18.89 -3.10
CA ALA A 171 -11.58 -20.25 -3.03
C ALA A 171 -12.69 -20.51 -4.05
N SER A 172 -12.55 -20.03 -5.30
CA SER A 172 -13.58 -20.19 -6.35
C SER A 172 -13.84 -21.65 -6.71
N HIS A 173 -12.82 -22.50 -6.59
CA HIS A 173 -12.92 -23.95 -6.77
C HIS A 173 -12.28 -24.65 -5.57
N VAL A 174 -13.10 -25.11 -4.62
CA VAL A 174 -12.65 -25.67 -3.32
C VAL A 174 -11.60 -26.76 -3.49
N ALA A 175 -11.87 -27.78 -4.31
CA ALA A 175 -10.95 -28.91 -4.49
C ALA A 175 -9.60 -28.49 -5.09
N ARG A 176 -9.59 -27.59 -6.09
CA ARG A 176 -8.34 -27.10 -6.71
C ARG A 176 -7.57 -26.19 -5.75
N THR A 177 -8.29 -25.37 -5.00
CA THR A 177 -7.71 -24.46 -3.99
C THR A 177 -7.06 -25.26 -2.87
N ARG A 178 -7.77 -26.27 -2.32
CA ARG A 178 -7.22 -27.19 -1.31
C ARG A 178 -5.95 -27.87 -1.81
N ARG A 179 -5.96 -28.38 -3.04
CA ARG A 179 -4.78 -29.00 -3.66
C ARG A 179 -3.58 -28.05 -3.74
N ALA A 180 -3.80 -26.77 -4.04
CA ALA A 180 -2.74 -25.77 -4.06
C ALA A 180 -2.14 -25.53 -2.65
N HIS A 181 -2.98 -25.51 -1.62
CA HIS A 181 -2.52 -25.42 -0.22
C HIS A 181 -1.82 -26.70 0.26
N GLU A 182 -2.25 -27.89 -0.15
CA GLU A 182 -1.52 -29.14 0.13
C GLU A 182 -0.10 -29.10 -0.47
N VAL A 183 0.04 -28.61 -1.70
CA VAL A 183 1.34 -28.44 -2.35
C VAL A 183 2.19 -27.38 -1.64
N THR A 184 1.57 -26.28 -1.22
CA THR A 184 2.24 -25.19 -0.50
C THR A 184 2.74 -25.65 0.87
N ALA A 185 1.91 -26.34 1.65
CA ALA A 185 2.29 -26.85 2.96
C ALA A 185 3.49 -27.82 2.89
N ALA A 186 3.48 -28.75 1.94
CA ALA A 186 4.60 -29.67 1.71
C ALA A 186 5.88 -28.94 1.30
N ALA A 187 5.78 -27.93 0.42
CA ALA A 187 6.93 -27.14 0.00
C ALA A 187 7.50 -26.28 1.14
N LEU A 188 6.65 -25.59 1.89
CA LEU A 188 7.07 -24.76 3.03
C LEU A 188 7.76 -25.58 4.12
N TYR A 189 7.20 -26.76 4.46
CA TYR A 189 7.83 -27.64 5.44
C TYR A 189 9.22 -28.11 4.99
N HIS A 190 9.38 -28.47 3.71
CA HIS A 190 10.68 -28.86 3.16
C HIS A 190 11.69 -27.71 3.21
N LEU A 191 11.28 -26.50 2.81
CA LEU A 191 12.11 -25.29 2.86
C LEU A 191 12.51 -24.89 4.29
N GLN A 192 11.60 -25.07 5.26
CA GLN A 192 11.88 -24.86 6.68
C GLN A 192 12.94 -25.84 7.20
N PHE A 193 12.90 -27.10 6.74
CA PHE A 193 13.94 -28.08 7.05
C PHE A 193 15.27 -27.78 6.39
N GLN A 194 15.29 -27.32 5.12
CA GLN A 194 16.54 -26.90 4.46
C GLN A 194 17.22 -25.76 5.22
N ALA A 195 16.43 -24.78 5.68
CA ALA A 195 16.93 -23.69 6.51
C ALA A 195 17.47 -24.19 7.87
N TYR A 196 16.83 -25.19 8.46
CA TYR A 196 17.30 -25.85 9.68
C TYR A 196 18.61 -26.61 9.47
N GLU A 197 18.73 -27.40 8.40
CA GLU A 197 19.95 -28.15 8.05
C GLU A 197 21.15 -27.19 7.95
N LYS A 198 21.00 -26.07 7.25
CA LYS A 198 22.02 -25.01 7.17
C LYS A 198 22.36 -24.37 8.50
N TYR A 199 21.36 -24.15 9.38
CA TYR A 199 21.60 -23.70 10.75
C TYR A 199 22.40 -24.73 11.55
N THR A 200 22.08 -26.03 11.43
CA THR A 200 22.79 -27.08 12.17
C THR A 200 24.25 -27.20 11.73
N GLU A 201 24.53 -27.10 10.42
CA GLU A 201 25.90 -27.05 9.88
C GLU A 201 26.67 -25.87 10.49
N THR A 202 26.08 -24.67 10.49
CA THR A 202 26.69 -23.47 11.06
C THR A 202 26.93 -23.58 12.57
N ALA A 203 25.99 -24.17 13.32
CA ALA A 203 26.14 -24.40 14.75
C ALA A 203 27.28 -25.38 15.06
N HIS A 204 27.39 -26.46 14.27
CA HIS A 204 28.47 -27.42 14.38
C HIS A 204 29.84 -26.79 14.08
N ASP A 205 29.94 -25.96 13.03
CA ASP A 205 31.16 -25.22 12.69
C ASP A 205 31.61 -24.25 13.81
N ASN A 206 30.63 -23.69 14.54
CA ASN A 206 30.88 -22.81 15.69
C ASN A 206 31.11 -23.55 17.02
N GLY A 207 31.07 -24.89 17.03
CA GLY A 207 31.21 -25.70 18.25
C GLY A 207 30.01 -25.65 19.19
N GLU A 208 28.84 -25.25 18.70
CA GLU A 208 27.58 -25.17 19.45
C GLU A 208 26.74 -26.44 19.27
N LEU A 209 25.93 -26.76 20.27
CA LEU A 209 24.95 -27.86 20.18
C LEU A 209 23.67 -27.31 19.54
N PRO A 210 23.24 -27.78 18.35
CA PRO A 210 22.08 -27.23 17.68
C PRO A 210 20.79 -27.47 18.48
N LEU A 211 19.91 -26.47 18.48
CA LEU A 211 18.56 -26.61 19.02
C LEU A 211 17.80 -27.68 18.24
N VAL A 212 16.91 -28.43 18.91
CA VAL A 212 15.97 -29.35 18.23
C VAL A 212 15.04 -28.55 17.30
N PHE A 213 14.72 -29.12 16.13
CA PHE A 213 13.94 -28.48 15.06
C PHE A 213 12.75 -27.63 15.55
N GLU A 214 11.88 -28.19 16.39
CA GLU A 214 10.70 -27.48 16.90
C GLU A 214 11.06 -26.27 17.77
N THR A 215 12.15 -26.38 18.56
CA THR A 215 12.66 -25.29 19.41
C THR A 215 13.32 -24.21 18.57
N TRP A 216 14.06 -24.61 17.53
CA TRP A 216 14.65 -23.69 16.57
C TRP A 216 13.55 -22.90 15.83
N CYS A 217 12.54 -23.57 15.28
CA CYS A 217 11.41 -22.91 14.62
C CYS A 217 10.73 -21.90 15.54
N ALA A 218 10.49 -22.26 16.81
CA ALA A 218 9.90 -21.35 17.80
C ALA A 218 10.77 -20.09 18.02
N ALA A 219 12.09 -20.24 18.10
CA ALA A 219 13.02 -19.11 18.21
C ALA A 219 12.97 -18.23 16.95
N GLN A 220 13.05 -18.83 15.76
CA GLN A 220 13.02 -18.08 14.49
C GLN A 220 11.73 -17.29 14.30
N LYS A 221 10.57 -17.86 14.67
CA LYS A 221 9.26 -17.16 14.66
C LYS A 221 9.26 -15.89 15.49
N THR A 222 10.07 -15.78 16.54
CA THR A 222 10.13 -14.56 17.37
C THR A 222 11.11 -13.52 16.83
N LEU A 223 12.12 -13.98 16.11
CA LEU A 223 13.23 -13.14 15.66
C LEU A 223 13.00 -12.55 14.26
N HIS A 224 12.36 -13.29 13.36
CA HIS A 224 12.34 -12.97 11.93
C HIS A 224 10.91 -12.90 11.38
N PRO A 225 10.47 -11.73 10.86
CA PRO A 225 9.11 -11.56 10.36
C PRO A 225 8.75 -12.48 9.19
N MET A 226 9.69 -12.71 8.27
CA MET A 226 9.49 -13.62 7.13
C MET A 226 9.21 -15.04 7.60
N PHE A 227 10.04 -15.54 8.53
CA PHE A 227 9.84 -16.84 9.14
C PHE A 227 8.48 -16.94 9.83
N HIS A 228 8.15 -15.94 10.67
CA HIS A 228 6.88 -15.91 11.38
C HIS A 228 5.66 -15.94 10.44
N TYR A 229 5.69 -15.15 9.37
CA TYR A 229 4.60 -15.06 8.40
C TYR A 229 4.36 -16.40 7.67
N TRP A 230 5.41 -17.00 7.11
CA TRP A 230 5.29 -18.24 6.32
C TRP A 230 5.07 -19.48 7.20
N ASP A 231 5.59 -19.50 8.43
CA ASP A 231 5.23 -20.53 9.40
C ASP A 231 3.76 -20.43 9.81
N THR A 232 3.22 -19.21 9.93
CA THR A 232 1.77 -19.00 10.17
C THR A 232 0.93 -19.48 8.99
N VAL A 233 1.39 -19.28 7.75
CA VAL A 233 0.74 -19.87 6.54
C VAL A 233 0.67 -21.38 6.69
N LEU A 234 1.81 -22.03 6.96
CA LEU A 234 1.88 -23.49 7.13
C LEU A 234 0.94 -23.96 8.24
N GLU A 235 0.95 -23.32 9.41
CA GLU A 235 0.08 -23.68 10.52
C GLU A 235 -1.41 -23.57 10.15
N LEU A 236 -1.81 -22.50 9.46
CA LEU A 236 -3.18 -22.29 8.98
C LEU A 236 -3.60 -23.35 7.95
N GLU A 237 -2.73 -23.69 7.01
CA GLU A 237 -2.98 -24.75 6.02
C GLU A 237 -3.18 -26.11 6.70
N LEU A 238 -2.35 -26.45 7.69
CA LEU A 238 -2.50 -27.71 8.44
C LEU A 238 -3.76 -27.72 9.32
N CYS A 239 -4.18 -26.57 9.87
CA CYS A 239 -5.45 -26.45 10.57
C CYS A 239 -6.65 -26.67 9.63
N MET A 240 -6.58 -26.13 8.41
CA MET A 240 -7.58 -26.35 7.36
C MET A 240 -7.63 -27.83 6.95
N LEU A 241 -6.49 -28.48 6.74
CA LEU A 241 -6.42 -29.91 6.43
C LEU A 241 -6.97 -30.77 7.58
N SER A 242 -6.66 -30.44 8.84
CA SER A 242 -7.24 -31.11 10.01
C SER A 242 -8.78 -30.96 10.07
N PHE A 243 -9.31 -29.79 9.71
CA PHE A 243 -10.75 -29.60 9.58
C PHE A 243 -11.34 -30.50 8.48
N VAL A 244 -10.72 -30.55 7.30
CA VAL A 244 -11.17 -31.43 6.21
C VAL A 244 -11.06 -32.90 6.62
N ARG A 245 -10.00 -33.30 7.33
CA ARG A 245 -9.79 -34.66 7.85
C ARG A 245 -10.92 -35.09 8.76
N SER A 246 -11.32 -34.20 9.67
CA SER A 246 -12.45 -34.46 10.57
C SER A 246 -13.71 -34.86 9.82
N LEU A 247 -13.95 -34.26 8.64
CA LEU A 247 -15.09 -34.57 7.78
C LEU A 247 -14.87 -35.83 6.94
N ARG A 248 -13.64 -36.11 6.48
CA ARG A 248 -13.30 -37.32 5.71
C ARG A 248 -13.33 -38.60 6.54
N GLU A 249 -12.96 -38.48 7.82
CA GLU A 249 -12.95 -39.58 8.78
C GLU A 249 -14.29 -39.74 9.50
N GLY A 250 -15.08 -38.67 9.60
CA GLY A 250 -16.24 -38.62 10.52
C GLY A 250 -15.79 -38.48 11.98
N ASN A 251 -14.69 -37.76 12.23
CA ASN A 251 -14.12 -37.56 13.56
C ASN A 251 -14.67 -36.28 14.18
N PHE A 252 -15.68 -36.41 15.05
CA PHE A 252 -16.41 -35.27 15.60
C PHE A 252 -15.59 -34.44 16.60
N ASP A 253 -14.68 -35.06 17.36
CA ASP A 253 -13.79 -34.33 18.26
C ASP A 253 -12.77 -33.49 17.48
N LEU A 254 -12.19 -34.06 16.43
CA LEU A 254 -11.28 -33.31 15.55
C LEU A 254 -12.02 -32.16 14.87
N TYR A 255 -13.31 -32.32 14.54
CA TYR A 255 -14.14 -31.28 13.95
C TYR A 255 -14.31 -30.09 14.90
N LYS A 256 -14.72 -30.34 16.16
CA LYS A 256 -14.86 -29.30 17.20
C LYS A 256 -13.53 -28.60 17.48
N LYS A 257 -12.44 -29.37 17.64
CA LYS A 257 -11.10 -28.82 17.89
C LYS A 257 -10.63 -27.94 16.73
N SER A 258 -10.71 -28.43 15.49
CA SER A 258 -10.22 -27.70 14.30
C SER A 258 -10.95 -26.38 14.11
N LEU A 259 -12.27 -26.38 14.29
CA LEU A 259 -13.07 -25.16 14.26
C LEU A 259 -12.70 -24.18 15.37
N THR A 260 -12.43 -24.67 16.58
CA THR A 260 -12.01 -23.82 17.71
C THR A 260 -10.69 -23.10 17.39
N LYS A 261 -9.72 -23.80 16.78
CA LYS A 261 -8.43 -23.20 16.38
C LYS A 261 -8.57 -22.20 15.22
N LEU A 262 -9.53 -22.40 14.33
CA LEU A 262 -9.78 -21.52 13.18
C LEU A 262 -10.64 -20.29 13.52
N ALA A 263 -11.50 -20.38 14.55
CA ALA A 263 -12.43 -19.31 14.92
C ALA A 263 -11.77 -17.93 15.13
N PRO A 264 -10.62 -17.80 15.84
CA PRO A 264 -9.94 -16.51 16.01
C PRO A 264 -9.57 -15.83 14.68
N TRP A 265 -9.24 -16.59 13.65
CA TRP A 265 -8.80 -16.05 12.35
C TRP A 265 -9.94 -15.40 11.57
N PHE A 266 -11.18 -15.88 11.74
CA PHE A 266 -12.35 -15.19 11.18
C PHE A 266 -12.55 -13.80 11.80
N PHE A 267 -12.20 -13.62 13.07
CA PHE A 267 -12.20 -12.29 13.71
C PHE A 267 -11.03 -11.45 13.22
N ALA A 268 -9.81 -11.99 13.24
CA ALA A 268 -8.59 -11.27 12.87
C ALA A 268 -8.68 -10.68 11.45
N LEU A 269 -9.21 -11.46 10.50
CA LEU A 269 -9.28 -11.12 9.07
C LEU A 269 -10.69 -10.71 8.61
N ASP A 270 -11.53 -10.21 9.52
CA ASP A 270 -12.80 -9.55 9.19
C ASP A 270 -13.85 -10.39 8.45
N HIS A 271 -13.81 -11.72 8.56
CA HIS A 271 -14.87 -12.63 8.10
C HIS A 271 -16.08 -12.61 9.06
N THR A 272 -16.62 -11.41 9.29
CA THR A 272 -17.61 -11.08 10.33
C THR A 272 -18.83 -11.99 10.38
N ASN A 273 -19.29 -12.51 9.23
CA ASN A 273 -20.39 -13.47 9.17
C ASN A 273 -20.02 -14.81 9.83
N TYR A 274 -18.86 -15.36 9.50
CA TYR A 274 -18.36 -16.60 10.11
C TYR A 274 -17.88 -16.36 11.54
N ALA A 275 -17.20 -15.23 11.80
CA ALA A 275 -16.79 -14.83 13.15
C ALA A 275 -17.99 -14.77 14.11
N ARG A 276 -19.17 -14.33 13.64
CA ARG A 276 -20.39 -14.29 14.46
C ARG A 276 -20.97 -15.67 14.75
N TRP A 277 -21.07 -16.52 13.73
CA TRP A 277 -21.90 -17.73 13.80
C TRP A 277 -21.12 -19.01 14.12
N ILE A 278 -19.81 -19.06 13.87
CA ILE A 278 -18.96 -20.19 14.27
C ILE A 278 -18.95 -20.39 15.80
N PRO A 279 -18.84 -19.35 16.65
CA PRO A 279 -18.93 -19.53 18.10
C PRO A 279 -20.28 -20.10 18.57
N VAL A 280 -21.38 -19.70 17.93
CA VAL A 280 -22.73 -20.23 18.21
C VAL A 280 -22.81 -21.71 17.83
N HIS A 281 -22.34 -22.04 16.63
CA HIS A 281 -22.29 -23.41 16.15
C HIS A 281 -21.43 -24.29 17.05
N LEU A 282 -20.22 -23.85 17.42
CA LEU A 282 -19.33 -24.58 18.32
C LEU A 282 -19.99 -24.84 19.69
N ARG A 283 -20.66 -23.84 20.27
CA ARG A 283 -21.44 -24.02 21.50
C ARG A 283 -22.46 -25.14 21.33
N ASP A 284 -23.29 -25.08 20.27
CA ASP A 284 -24.35 -26.07 20.04
C ASP A 284 -23.78 -27.48 19.88
N MET A 285 -22.68 -27.63 19.12
CA MET A 285 -21.98 -28.90 18.93
C MET A 285 -21.37 -29.44 20.22
N CYS A 286 -20.89 -28.57 21.12
CA CYS A 286 -20.33 -29.00 22.41
C CYS A 286 -21.41 -29.36 23.44
N GLU A 287 -22.59 -28.74 23.36
CA GLU A 287 -23.70 -29.02 24.28
C GLU A 287 -24.47 -30.30 23.94
N LEU A 288 -24.25 -30.91 22.75
CA LEU A 288 -24.93 -32.13 22.33
C LEU A 288 -24.82 -33.26 23.34
N VAL A 289 -23.65 -33.47 23.96
CA VAL A 289 -23.45 -34.50 24.99
C VAL A 289 -24.42 -34.38 26.17
N THR A 290 -24.88 -33.16 26.46
CA THR A 290 -25.83 -32.89 27.56
C THR A 290 -27.28 -32.78 27.09
N LYS A 291 -27.52 -32.12 25.95
CA LYS A 291 -28.88 -31.85 25.42
C LYS A 291 -29.43 -33.02 24.61
N HIS A 292 -28.58 -33.65 23.81
CA HIS A 292 -28.94 -34.70 22.85
C HIS A 292 -27.91 -35.85 22.85
N PRO A 293 -27.79 -36.64 23.96
CA PRO A 293 -26.73 -37.65 24.09
C PRO A 293 -26.72 -38.68 22.94
N ALA A 294 -27.90 -39.06 22.44
CA ALA A 294 -28.01 -39.98 21.30
C ALA A 294 -27.48 -39.38 19.98
N VAL A 295 -27.67 -38.06 19.77
CA VAL A 295 -27.10 -37.35 18.61
C VAL A 295 -25.59 -37.23 18.77
N ASP A 296 -25.12 -36.91 19.98
CA ASP A 296 -23.69 -36.85 20.29
C ASP A 296 -23.00 -38.20 20.02
N GLU A 297 -23.57 -39.32 20.48
CA GLU A 297 -23.07 -40.67 20.20
C GLU A 297 -23.05 -40.99 18.70
N ALA A 298 -24.13 -40.64 17.98
CA ALA A 298 -24.20 -40.81 16.54
C ALA A 298 -23.13 -39.98 15.81
N PHE A 299 -22.88 -38.74 16.26
CA PHE A 299 -21.87 -37.87 15.69
C PHE A 299 -20.45 -38.38 15.96
N HIS A 300 -20.16 -38.86 17.16
CA HIS A 300 -18.88 -39.54 17.46
C HIS A 300 -18.70 -40.85 16.67
N SER A 301 -19.80 -41.47 16.24
CA SER A 301 -19.79 -42.60 15.30
C SER A 301 -19.62 -42.18 13.83
N GLY A 302 -19.53 -40.88 13.54
CA GLY A 302 -19.30 -40.32 12.20
C GLY A 302 -20.57 -39.94 11.42
N ASN A 303 -21.76 -40.06 12.03
CA ASN A 303 -23.05 -39.83 11.38
C ASN A 303 -23.43 -38.34 11.18
N PHE A 304 -22.46 -37.42 11.26
CA PHE A 304 -22.61 -36.01 10.86
C PHE A 304 -22.06 -35.75 9.45
N THR A 305 -21.64 -36.80 8.75
CA THR A 305 -21.06 -36.78 7.40
C THR A 305 -21.78 -37.78 6.49
N VAL A 306 -21.64 -37.63 5.17
CA VAL A 306 -22.18 -38.60 4.21
C VAL A 306 -21.08 -39.30 3.41
N ARG A 307 -21.31 -40.56 3.06
CA ARG A 307 -20.44 -41.37 2.20
C ARG A 307 -21.21 -41.82 0.96
N LYS A 308 -20.74 -41.48 -0.23
CA LYS A 308 -21.34 -41.95 -1.50
C LYS A 308 -20.63 -43.14 -2.13
N THR A 309 -19.48 -43.53 -1.58
CA THR A 309 -18.65 -44.63 -2.09
C THR A 309 -18.10 -45.45 -0.91
N LYS A 310 -17.68 -46.69 -1.19
CA LYS A 310 -16.98 -47.54 -0.21
C LYS A 310 -15.48 -47.23 -0.05
N ARG A 311 -14.97 -46.17 -0.69
CA ARG A 311 -13.56 -45.77 -0.58
C ARG A 311 -13.25 -45.27 0.83
N VAL A 312 -12.07 -45.63 1.34
CA VAL A 312 -11.54 -45.11 2.61
C VAL A 312 -11.33 -43.59 2.48
N PHE A 313 -11.43 -42.85 3.59
CA PHE A 313 -11.22 -41.40 3.61
C PHE A 313 -12.12 -40.57 2.65
N SER A 314 -13.29 -41.09 2.29
CA SER A 314 -14.16 -40.49 1.26
C SER A 314 -15.44 -39.82 1.78
N ALA A 315 -15.65 -39.75 3.10
CA ALA A 315 -16.80 -39.04 3.66
C ALA A 315 -16.75 -37.56 3.29
N MET A 316 -17.90 -36.89 3.26
CA MET A 316 -18.00 -35.48 2.92
C MET A 316 -19.07 -34.79 3.76
N PRO A 317 -19.01 -33.45 3.89
CA PRO A 317 -20.08 -32.66 4.50
C PRO A 317 -21.47 -32.93 3.91
N LEU A 318 -22.50 -32.83 4.74
CA LEU A 318 -23.90 -33.00 4.34
C LEU A 318 -24.30 -32.03 3.19
N ASP A 319 -23.87 -30.77 3.27
CA ASP A 319 -24.15 -29.75 2.26
C ASP A 319 -23.42 -30.01 0.93
N GLN A 320 -22.20 -30.58 0.98
CA GLN A 320 -21.51 -31.07 -0.23
C GLN A 320 -22.25 -32.25 -0.86
N GLY A 321 -22.73 -33.19 -0.04
CA GLY A 321 -23.53 -34.32 -0.50
C GLY A 321 -24.80 -33.89 -1.21
N HIS A 322 -25.49 -32.88 -0.64
CA HIS A 322 -26.66 -32.24 -1.21
C HIS A 322 -26.35 -31.57 -2.56
N GLU A 323 -25.28 -30.77 -2.67
CA GLU A 323 -24.92 -30.11 -3.94
C GLU A 323 -24.60 -31.13 -5.04
N GLN A 324 -23.93 -32.23 -4.69
CA GLN A 324 -23.69 -33.31 -5.65
C GLN A 324 -24.98 -34.03 -6.07
N ASN A 325 -25.96 -34.21 -5.18
CA ASN A 325 -27.25 -34.79 -5.56
C ASN A 325 -28.01 -33.87 -6.52
N ASN A 326 -27.98 -32.55 -6.27
CA ASN A 326 -28.55 -31.56 -7.16
C ASN A 326 -27.87 -31.56 -8.53
N ALA A 327 -26.55 -31.69 -8.58
CA ALA A 327 -25.79 -31.71 -9.83
C ALA A 327 -26.19 -32.86 -10.77
N CYS A 328 -26.62 -34.01 -10.25
CA CYS A 328 -27.09 -35.15 -11.06
C CYS A 328 -28.40 -34.87 -11.81
N ILE A 329 -29.17 -33.87 -11.38
CA ILE A 329 -30.44 -33.48 -12.02
C ILE A 329 -30.26 -32.19 -12.84
N LYS A 330 -29.26 -31.36 -12.51
CA LYS A 330 -28.93 -30.13 -13.22
C LYS A 330 -28.44 -30.38 -14.66
N GLY A 331 -29.17 -29.84 -15.65
CA GLY A 331 -28.68 -29.66 -17.02
C GLY A 331 -27.78 -28.43 -17.17
N ASP A 332 -27.20 -28.22 -18.36
CA ASP A 332 -26.18 -27.18 -18.64
C ASP A 332 -26.62 -25.73 -18.34
N GLY A 333 -27.93 -25.47 -18.21
CA GLY A 333 -28.50 -24.15 -17.83
C GLY A 333 -28.73 -23.94 -16.33
N GLY A 334 -28.42 -24.92 -15.47
CA GLY A 334 -28.75 -24.88 -14.04
C GLY A 334 -30.27 -24.94 -13.78
N ALA A 335 -30.71 -24.39 -12.64
CA ALA A 335 -32.13 -24.32 -12.26
C ALA A 335 -32.81 -22.99 -12.70
N VAL A 336 -32.12 -22.15 -13.49
CA VAL A 336 -32.60 -20.83 -13.89
C VAL A 336 -33.78 -20.99 -14.85
N GLY A 337 -34.93 -20.38 -14.53
CA GLY A 337 -36.17 -20.50 -15.31
C GLY A 337 -36.89 -21.84 -15.14
N LEU A 338 -36.38 -22.76 -14.31
CA LEU A 338 -36.99 -24.07 -14.06
C LEU A 338 -38.34 -23.91 -13.34
N THR A 339 -38.42 -23.00 -12.38
CA THR A 339 -39.65 -22.69 -11.62
C THR A 339 -40.73 -22.04 -12.47
N ASP A 340 -40.35 -21.40 -13.57
CA ASP A 340 -41.26 -20.67 -14.47
C ASP A 340 -41.92 -21.59 -15.51
N ASN A 341 -41.50 -22.86 -15.58
CA ASN A 341 -42.09 -23.88 -16.44
C ASN A 341 -42.62 -25.06 -15.61
N PRO A 342 -43.93 -25.13 -15.34
CA PRO A 342 -44.54 -26.18 -14.52
C PRO A 342 -44.26 -27.60 -14.99
N GLY A 343 -44.15 -27.81 -16.32
CA GLY A 343 -43.83 -29.12 -16.89
C GLY A 343 -42.37 -29.53 -16.68
N ALA A 344 -41.44 -28.58 -16.83
CA ALA A 344 -40.02 -28.81 -16.54
C ALA A 344 -39.79 -29.01 -15.02
N LEU A 345 -40.43 -28.19 -14.19
CA LEU A 345 -40.42 -28.32 -12.74
C LEU A 345 -40.97 -29.68 -12.28
N ARG A 346 -42.12 -30.13 -12.82
CA ARG A 346 -42.68 -31.46 -12.50
C ARG A 346 -41.76 -32.60 -12.92
N ARG A 347 -41.16 -32.53 -14.12
CA ARG A 347 -40.17 -33.52 -14.56
C ARG A 347 -38.96 -33.55 -13.63
N TRP A 348 -38.50 -32.37 -13.19
CA TRP A 348 -37.38 -32.26 -12.27
C TRP A 348 -37.70 -32.79 -10.86
N MET A 349 -38.89 -32.51 -10.34
CA MET A 349 -39.28 -32.88 -8.97
C MET A 349 -39.68 -34.34 -8.83
N VAL A 350 -40.26 -34.95 -9.87
CA VAL A 350 -40.82 -36.31 -9.79
C VAL A 350 -39.97 -37.32 -10.56
N ALA A 351 -39.70 -37.06 -11.84
CA ALA A 351 -38.99 -38.03 -12.68
C ALA A 351 -37.47 -37.93 -12.55
N GLY A 352 -36.93 -36.74 -12.31
CA GLY A 352 -35.49 -36.48 -12.25
C GLY A 352 -34.73 -37.36 -11.24
N PRO A 353 -35.14 -37.39 -9.94
CA PRO A 353 -34.50 -38.23 -8.94
C PRO A 353 -34.56 -39.71 -9.28
N GLU A 354 -35.72 -40.19 -9.73
CA GLU A 354 -35.93 -41.59 -10.12
C GLU A 354 -35.10 -41.98 -11.34
N VAL A 355 -35.02 -41.13 -12.36
CA VAL A 355 -34.19 -41.36 -13.55
C VAL A 355 -32.70 -41.35 -13.17
N ALA A 356 -32.25 -40.40 -12.34
CA ALA A 356 -30.87 -40.36 -11.86
C ALA A 356 -30.53 -41.62 -11.03
N GLN A 357 -31.47 -42.11 -10.23
CA GLN A 357 -31.33 -43.36 -9.49
C GLN A 357 -31.22 -44.56 -10.43
N LEU A 358 -32.12 -44.68 -11.41
CA LEU A 358 -32.13 -45.77 -12.39
C LEU A 358 -30.85 -45.77 -13.24
N ILE A 359 -30.38 -44.61 -13.70
CA ILE A 359 -29.11 -44.48 -14.43
C ILE A 359 -27.97 -44.98 -13.56
N LYS A 360 -27.92 -44.59 -12.28
CA LYS A 360 -26.86 -45.01 -11.36
C LYS A 360 -26.92 -46.52 -11.07
N GLN A 361 -28.11 -47.10 -10.90
CA GLN A 361 -28.28 -48.54 -10.74
C GLN A 361 -27.84 -49.28 -12.01
N PHE A 362 -28.25 -48.80 -13.19
CA PHE A 362 -27.82 -49.34 -14.47
C PHE A 362 -26.30 -49.24 -14.66
N GLU A 363 -25.67 -48.10 -14.36
CA GLU A 363 -24.21 -47.95 -14.43
C GLU A 363 -23.49 -48.93 -13.50
N LEU A 364 -24.03 -49.18 -12.30
CA LEU A 364 -23.47 -50.15 -11.35
C LEU A 364 -23.63 -51.60 -11.84
N GLU A 365 -24.74 -51.94 -12.47
CA GLU A 365 -25.04 -53.31 -12.93
C GLU A 365 -24.47 -53.64 -14.30
N ALA A 366 -24.53 -52.70 -15.25
CA ALA A 366 -24.14 -52.86 -16.65
C ALA A 366 -22.64 -52.64 -16.90
N LEU A 367 -21.98 -51.80 -16.09
CA LEU A 367 -20.53 -51.58 -16.16
C LEU A 367 -19.74 -52.54 -15.25
N HIS A 368 -20.30 -53.72 -14.96
CA HIS A 368 -19.66 -54.86 -14.28
C HIS A 368 -18.43 -55.43 -15.04
N GLU A 369 -17.64 -54.61 -15.74
CA GLU A 369 -16.21 -54.88 -15.74
C GLU A 369 -15.74 -54.71 -14.30
N LYS A 370 -15.20 -55.78 -13.72
CA LYS A 370 -14.42 -55.75 -12.49
C LYS A 370 -13.30 -54.70 -12.60
N LYS A 371 -13.60 -53.42 -12.41
CA LYS A 371 -12.65 -52.52 -11.78
C LYS A 371 -12.60 -52.98 -10.34
N ASP A 372 -11.84 -54.05 -10.08
CA ASP A 372 -11.23 -54.24 -8.77
C ASP A 372 -10.80 -52.85 -8.30
N MET A 373 -11.22 -52.44 -7.11
CA MET A 373 -10.72 -51.22 -6.51
C MET A 373 -9.23 -51.44 -6.26
N LYS A 374 -8.40 -51.24 -7.30
CA LYS A 374 -6.94 -51.41 -7.27
C LYS A 374 -6.30 -50.55 -6.17
N THR A 375 -7.02 -49.52 -5.72
CA THR A 375 -6.62 -48.63 -4.64
C THR A 375 -7.76 -48.38 -3.64
N GLN A 376 -7.40 -48.13 -2.39
CA GLN A 376 -8.34 -47.80 -1.30
C GLN A 376 -8.95 -46.40 -1.47
N HIS A 377 -8.22 -45.47 -2.08
CA HIS A 377 -8.64 -44.11 -2.39
C HIS A 377 -8.29 -43.70 -3.84
N HIS A 378 -9.04 -42.73 -4.41
CA HIS A 378 -8.89 -42.33 -5.82
C HIS A 378 -7.59 -41.58 -6.11
N GLU A 379 -7.03 -40.91 -5.11
CA GLU A 379 -5.76 -40.21 -5.28
C GLU A 379 -4.54 -41.12 -5.31
N GLN A 380 -4.64 -42.38 -4.86
CA GLN A 380 -3.52 -43.34 -4.87
C GLN A 380 -3.11 -43.80 -6.29
N THR A 381 -3.74 -43.26 -7.34
CA THR A 381 -3.33 -43.56 -8.72
C THR A 381 -1.97 -42.94 -9.03
N MET A 382 -1.13 -43.67 -9.76
CA MET A 382 0.24 -43.25 -10.09
C MET A 382 0.30 -41.86 -10.74
N SER A 383 -0.63 -41.54 -11.66
CA SER A 383 -0.69 -40.23 -12.32
C SER A 383 -0.88 -39.08 -11.32
N ILE A 384 -1.78 -39.24 -10.35
CA ILE A 384 -2.02 -38.23 -9.32
C ILE A 384 -0.78 -38.10 -8.42
N GLN A 385 -0.20 -39.22 -7.98
CA GLN A 385 1.00 -39.22 -7.14
C GLN A 385 2.20 -38.54 -7.84
N GLN A 386 2.48 -38.88 -9.10
CA GLN A 386 3.56 -38.27 -9.90
C GLN A 386 3.36 -36.77 -10.12
N SER A 387 2.15 -36.35 -10.49
CA SER A 387 1.84 -34.93 -10.65
C SER A 387 2.04 -34.15 -9.34
N SER A 388 1.83 -34.81 -8.20
CA SER A 388 1.92 -34.22 -6.87
C SER A 388 3.36 -33.98 -6.46
N VAL A 389 4.21 -35.01 -6.60
CA VAL A 389 5.65 -34.92 -6.37
C VAL A 389 6.26 -33.84 -7.27
N LYS A 390 5.89 -33.82 -8.55
CA LYS A 390 6.33 -32.80 -9.50
C LYS A 390 5.97 -31.39 -9.05
N ASN A 391 4.72 -31.16 -8.66
CA ASN A 391 4.27 -29.83 -8.25
C ASN A 391 4.96 -29.33 -6.98
N VAL A 392 5.13 -30.20 -5.97
CA VAL A 392 5.86 -29.85 -4.74
C VAL A 392 7.32 -29.53 -5.03
N SER A 393 7.99 -30.39 -5.81
CA SER A 393 9.40 -30.17 -6.19
C SER A 393 9.60 -28.87 -6.98
N ALA A 394 8.70 -28.58 -7.93
CA ALA A 394 8.74 -27.35 -8.71
C ALA A 394 8.54 -26.10 -7.84
N LEU A 395 7.64 -26.16 -6.85
CA LEU A 395 7.41 -25.04 -5.93
C LEU A 395 8.60 -24.83 -4.99
N ILE A 396 9.19 -25.91 -4.45
CA ILE A 396 10.42 -25.82 -3.65
C ILE A 396 11.50 -25.10 -4.44
N ALA A 397 11.80 -25.57 -5.67
CA ALA A 397 12.81 -24.96 -6.52
C ALA A 397 12.53 -23.48 -6.81
N THR A 398 11.28 -23.15 -7.14
CA THR A 398 10.86 -21.76 -7.43
C THR A 398 11.04 -20.86 -6.21
N ILE A 399 10.60 -21.29 -5.01
CA ILE A 399 10.73 -20.47 -3.81
C ILE A 399 12.20 -20.34 -3.39
N SER A 400 13.01 -21.39 -3.52
CA SER A 400 14.46 -21.33 -3.29
C SER A 400 15.14 -20.31 -4.23
N GLU A 401 14.74 -20.23 -5.51
CA GLU A 401 15.24 -19.22 -6.46
C GLU A 401 14.83 -17.79 -6.11
N LEU A 402 13.60 -17.59 -5.60
CA LEU A 402 13.10 -16.29 -5.11
C LEU A 402 13.73 -15.85 -3.77
N VAL A 403 14.44 -16.78 -3.12
CA VAL A 403 14.94 -16.82 -1.74
C VAL A 403 14.01 -17.52 -0.77
N ASN A 404 14.56 -18.55 -0.11
CA ASN A 404 13.91 -19.31 0.95
C ASN A 404 13.49 -18.36 2.10
N PRO A 405 12.17 -18.18 2.36
CA PRO A 405 11.70 -17.26 3.39
C PRO A 405 12.10 -17.66 4.81
N PHE A 406 12.50 -18.91 5.04
CA PHE A 406 12.97 -19.40 6.33
C PHE A 406 14.47 -19.18 6.57
N GLU A 407 15.20 -18.72 5.55
CA GLU A 407 16.62 -18.32 5.66
C GLU A 407 16.80 -16.79 5.73
N ASP A 408 15.72 -16.01 5.62
CA ASP A 408 15.77 -14.56 5.63
C ASP A 408 15.98 -14.05 7.06
N ASP A 409 17.21 -13.60 7.35
CA ASP A 409 17.63 -13.09 8.66
C ASP A 409 17.26 -11.62 8.89
N SER A 410 16.60 -10.97 7.91
CA SER A 410 16.28 -9.55 8.02
C SER A 410 15.18 -9.30 9.07
N LYS A 411 15.16 -8.07 9.60
CA LYS A 411 14.10 -7.58 10.48
C LYS A 411 12.93 -6.96 9.71
N GLU A 412 12.95 -7.07 8.38
CA GLU A 412 11.94 -6.52 7.48
C GLU A 412 11.09 -7.66 6.91
N LEU A 413 9.81 -7.39 6.75
CA LEU A 413 8.91 -8.29 6.03
C LEU A 413 8.91 -7.87 4.55
N VAL A 414 9.08 -8.83 3.64
CA VAL A 414 9.20 -8.57 2.20
C VAL A 414 8.28 -9.47 1.37
N VAL A 415 7.79 -8.95 0.25
CA VAL A 415 7.03 -9.75 -0.73
C VAL A 415 7.97 -10.79 -1.38
N LEU A 416 7.51 -12.03 -1.52
CA LEU A 416 8.36 -13.16 -1.93
C LEU A 416 8.97 -12.98 -3.32
N ASP A 417 8.20 -12.57 -4.32
CA ASP A 417 8.64 -12.48 -5.72
C ASP A 417 9.32 -11.13 -6.05
N THR A 418 8.84 -10.03 -5.46
CA THR A 418 9.34 -8.68 -5.77
C THR A 418 10.39 -8.16 -4.79
N ARG A 419 10.51 -8.79 -3.61
CA ARG A 419 11.33 -8.33 -2.47
C ARG A 419 10.99 -6.91 -2.03
N GLU A 420 9.73 -6.51 -2.23
CA GLU A 420 9.22 -5.22 -1.79
C GLU A 420 9.00 -5.22 -0.28
N ILE A 421 9.62 -4.27 0.43
CA ILE A 421 9.52 -4.17 1.89
C ILE A 421 8.14 -3.62 2.25
N VAL A 422 7.41 -4.35 3.08
CA VAL A 422 6.13 -3.91 3.62
C VAL A 422 6.30 -3.00 4.83
N THR A 423 5.30 -2.16 5.08
CA THR A 423 5.35 -1.17 6.15
C THR A 423 5.57 -1.79 7.54
N ALA A 424 6.17 -1.03 8.46
CA ALA A 424 6.33 -1.46 9.85
C ALA A 424 4.98 -1.80 10.53
N SER A 425 3.91 -1.11 10.13
CA SER A 425 2.54 -1.41 10.57
C SER A 425 2.11 -2.82 10.13
N ALA A 426 2.37 -3.20 8.88
CA ALA A 426 2.07 -4.54 8.39
C ALA A 426 2.89 -5.62 9.10
N THR A 427 4.18 -5.35 9.34
CA THR A 427 5.05 -6.24 10.13
C THR A 427 4.49 -6.48 11.53
N LYS A 428 4.04 -5.42 12.22
CA LYS A 428 3.38 -5.52 13.52
C LYS A 428 2.08 -6.31 13.47
N SER A 429 1.29 -6.17 12.40
CA SER A 429 0.06 -6.95 12.21
C SER A 429 0.34 -8.44 12.16
N VAL A 430 1.40 -8.88 11.48
CA VAL A 430 1.73 -10.31 11.39
C VAL A 430 1.88 -10.91 12.79
N TYR A 431 2.68 -10.28 13.66
CA TYR A 431 2.89 -10.75 15.03
C TYR A 431 1.66 -10.69 15.94
N THR A 432 0.71 -9.81 15.65
CA THR A 432 -0.42 -9.53 16.56
C THR A 432 -1.74 -10.12 16.08
N ALA A 433 -1.87 -10.52 14.82
CA ALA A 433 -3.11 -10.95 14.19
C ALA A 433 -3.87 -12.02 14.99
N GLN A 434 -3.17 -13.11 15.36
CA GLN A 434 -3.77 -14.20 16.13
C GLN A 434 -4.30 -13.72 17.49
N SER A 435 -3.51 -12.91 18.21
CA SER A 435 -3.90 -12.38 19.52
C SER A 435 -5.10 -11.43 19.43
N ILE A 436 -5.17 -10.60 18.38
CA ILE A 436 -6.29 -9.71 18.11
C ILE A 436 -7.56 -10.52 17.87
N GLY A 437 -7.47 -11.54 17.02
CA GLY A 437 -8.57 -12.46 16.75
C GLY A 437 -9.06 -13.18 18.00
N GLN A 438 -8.14 -13.71 18.81
CA GLN A 438 -8.45 -14.43 20.04
C GLN A 438 -9.14 -13.54 21.07
N ASN A 439 -8.62 -12.32 21.28
CA ASN A 439 -9.20 -11.36 22.21
C ASN A 439 -10.62 -10.96 21.78
N GLN A 440 -10.87 -10.82 20.48
CA GLN A 440 -12.22 -10.55 19.97
C GLN A 440 -13.17 -11.73 20.12
N LEU A 441 -12.71 -12.96 19.86
CA LEU A 441 -13.50 -14.17 20.09
C LEU A 441 -13.89 -14.31 21.57
N ASN A 442 -12.94 -14.12 22.48
CA ASN A 442 -13.16 -14.18 23.93
C ASN A 442 -14.20 -13.16 24.36
N ARG A 443 -14.03 -11.89 23.93
CA ARG A 443 -14.97 -10.80 24.23
C ARG A 443 -16.35 -11.06 23.64
N PHE A 444 -16.43 -11.53 22.40
CA PHE A 444 -17.69 -11.87 21.73
C PHE A 444 -18.44 -12.96 22.50
N THR A 445 -17.72 -14.03 22.89
CA THR A 445 -18.28 -15.16 23.63
C THR A 445 -18.79 -14.70 25.00
N GLN A 446 -17.98 -13.94 25.74
CA GLN A 446 -18.34 -13.41 27.05
C GLN A 446 -19.58 -12.51 26.98
N GLU A 447 -19.54 -11.45 26.17
CA GLU A 447 -20.59 -10.44 26.12
C GLU A 447 -21.91 -10.96 25.53
N ARG A 448 -21.85 -11.91 24.57
CA ARG A 448 -23.02 -12.30 23.76
C ARG A 448 -23.57 -13.68 24.06
N LEU A 449 -22.72 -14.64 24.41
CA LEU A 449 -23.14 -16.03 24.66
C LEU A 449 -23.29 -16.31 26.15
N ILE A 450 -22.39 -15.77 26.98
CA ILE A 450 -22.36 -16.01 28.43
C ILE A 450 -23.19 -14.96 29.17
N ASP A 451 -22.74 -13.69 29.19
CA ASP A 451 -23.37 -12.62 29.96
C ASP A 451 -24.64 -12.09 29.28
N ARG A 452 -24.75 -12.27 27.96
CA ARG A 452 -25.87 -11.82 27.12
C ARG A 452 -26.17 -10.32 27.27
N THR A 453 -25.15 -9.52 27.56
CA THR A 453 -25.22 -8.06 27.70
C THR A 453 -25.28 -7.34 26.36
N THR A 454 -24.80 -7.98 25.28
CA THR A 454 -24.80 -7.44 23.92
C THR A 454 -25.59 -8.34 22.96
N PRO A 455 -26.53 -7.80 22.15
CA PRO A 455 -27.23 -8.57 21.13
C PRO A 455 -26.31 -9.17 20.07
N ILE A 456 -26.61 -10.41 19.63
CA ILE A 456 -25.76 -11.14 18.67
C ILE A 456 -25.61 -10.46 17.31
N HIS A 457 -26.62 -9.70 16.89
CA HIS A 457 -26.66 -9.00 15.60
C HIS A 457 -25.90 -7.67 15.63
N ASN A 458 -25.49 -7.17 16.79
CA ASN A 458 -24.69 -5.95 16.88
C ASN A 458 -23.42 -6.07 16.04
N VAL A 459 -23.00 -4.95 15.48
CA VAL A 459 -21.82 -4.85 14.61
C VAL A 459 -20.59 -5.39 15.34
N ILE A 460 -19.79 -6.20 14.64
CA ILE A 460 -18.46 -6.60 15.09
C ILE A 460 -17.48 -5.59 14.49
N SER A 461 -16.63 -4.99 15.33
CA SER A 461 -15.61 -4.03 14.87
C SER A 461 -14.64 -4.72 13.93
N ARG A 462 -14.42 -4.13 12.74
CA ARG A 462 -13.43 -4.63 11.79
C ARG A 462 -12.02 -4.20 12.18
N ASN A 463 -11.06 -5.12 12.07
CA ASN A 463 -9.65 -4.91 12.36
C ASN A 463 -8.91 -4.20 11.23
N LYS A 464 -9.22 -4.53 9.97
CA LYS A 464 -8.54 -4.00 8.77
C LYS A 464 -7.01 -4.08 8.90
N LEU A 465 -6.51 -5.24 9.33
CA LEU A 465 -5.08 -5.44 9.55
C LEU A 465 -4.29 -5.13 8.26
N PRO A 466 -3.33 -4.19 8.28
CA PRO A 466 -2.43 -4.03 7.15
C PRO A 466 -1.56 -5.28 7.02
N LEU A 467 -1.56 -5.90 5.84
CA LEU A 467 -0.66 -7.00 5.45
C LEU A 467 0.10 -6.57 4.17
N PHE A 468 0.26 -7.43 3.18
CA PHE A 468 0.94 -7.10 1.92
C PHE A 468 0.11 -6.23 0.97
N VAL A 469 -1.22 -6.31 1.04
CA VAL A 469 -2.13 -5.46 0.27
C VAL A 469 -2.96 -4.60 1.20
N THR A 470 -2.43 -3.45 1.59
CA THR A 470 -3.30 -2.29 1.85
C THR A 470 -3.15 -1.35 0.68
N SER A 471 -4.11 -1.42 -0.24
CA SER A 471 -4.34 -0.34 -1.18
C SER A 471 -4.38 0.97 -0.39
N ALA A 472 -3.39 1.84 -0.63
CA ALA A 472 -3.42 3.17 -0.07
C ALA A 472 -4.78 3.80 -0.42
N PRO A 473 -5.47 4.46 0.53
CA PRO A 473 -6.72 5.14 0.22
C PRO A 473 -6.45 6.08 -0.95
N LYS A 474 -7.19 5.89 -2.05
CA LYS A 474 -7.08 6.77 -3.22
C LYS A 474 -7.19 8.21 -2.74
N PRO A 475 -6.28 9.12 -3.17
CA PRO A 475 -6.35 10.51 -2.76
C PRO A 475 -7.73 11.06 -3.09
N THR A 476 -8.35 11.68 -2.09
CA THR A 476 -9.69 12.27 -2.21
C THR A 476 -9.73 13.26 -3.36
N ASN A 477 -10.74 13.10 -4.21
CA ASN A 477 -10.96 13.82 -5.47
C ASN A 477 -10.78 15.36 -5.31
N THR A 478 -9.86 15.97 -6.05
CA THR A 478 -9.48 17.41 -5.98
C THR A 478 -10.69 18.34 -6.16
N SER A 479 -11.68 17.92 -6.95
CA SER A 479 -12.94 18.64 -7.17
C SER A 479 -13.78 18.80 -5.91
N LYS A 480 -13.75 17.81 -5.00
CA LYS A 480 -14.52 17.85 -3.75
C LYS A 480 -13.93 18.85 -2.75
N ASN A 481 -12.60 18.96 -2.69
CA ASN A 481 -11.90 19.91 -1.82
C ASN A 481 -12.07 21.36 -2.29
N GLN A 482 -12.02 21.62 -3.60
CA GLN A 482 -12.31 22.95 -4.16
C GLN A 482 -13.74 23.40 -3.84
N LEU A 483 -14.72 22.49 -3.96
CA LEU A 483 -16.12 22.79 -3.67
C LEU A 483 -16.37 23.07 -2.17
N LEU A 484 -15.66 22.38 -1.27
CA LEU A 484 -15.71 22.65 0.17
C LEU A 484 -15.08 24.00 0.54
N SER A 485 -13.92 24.32 -0.06
CA SER A 485 -13.24 25.61 0.12
C SER A 485 -14.11 26.78 -0.34
N MET A 486 -14.71 26.70 -1.53
CA MET A 486 -15.62 27.74 -2.03
C MET A 486 -16.85 27.94 -1.13
N LYS A 487 -17.42 26.85 -0.60
CA LYS A 487 -18.54 26.95 0.36
C LYS A 487 -18.14 27.67 1.65
N SER A 488 -16.93 27.41 2.15
CA SER A 488 -16.40 28.09 3.33
C SER A 488 -16.18 29.60 3.09
N ASP A 489 -15.69 29.98 1.92
CA ASP A 489 -15.50 31.39 1.56
C ASP A 489 -16.84 32.12 1.42
N ILE A 490 -17.82 31.50 0.76
CA ILE A 490 -19.17 32.05 0.63
C ILE A 490 -19.80 32.24 2.01
N ASP A 491 -19.68 31.27 2.92
CA ASP A 491 -20.18 31.39 4.29
C ASP A 491 -19.48 32.55 5.04
N LEU A 492 -18.16 32.66 4.93
CA LEU A 492 -17.40 33.73 5.59
C LEU A 492 -17.83 35.12 5.10
N PHE A 493 -17.95 35.31 3.78
CA PHE A 493 -18.38 36.60 3.20
C PHE A 493 -19.86 36.90 3.49
N ALA A 494 -20.74 35.90 3.48
CA ALA A 494 -22.13 36.06 3.88
C ALA A 494 -22.23 36.49 5.35
N ARG A 495 -21.42 35.89 6.22
CA ARG A 495 -21.34 36.28 7.64
C ARG A 495 -20.79 37.68 7.80
N LEU A 496 -19.72 38.04 7.08
CA LEU A 496 -19.17 39.40 7.10
C LEU A 496 -20.24 40.43 6.69
N TYR A 497 -20.95 40.17 5.59
CA TYR A 497 -22.04 41.03 5.13
C TYR A 497 -23.11 41.25 6.20
N ILE A 498 -23.59 40.17 6.84
CA ILE A 498 -24.60 40.24 7.91
C ILE A 498 -24.05 40.97 9.15
N GLY A 499 -22.79 40.72 9.52
CA GLY A 499 -22.14 41.38 10.65
C GLY A 499 -22.04 42.90 10.45
N CYS A 500 -21.63 43.32 9.25
CA CYS A 500 -21.48 44.73 8.87
C CYS A 500 -22.82 45.48 8.72
N GLN A 501 -23.97 44.80 8.68
CA GLN A 501 -25.28 45.47 8.70
C GLN A 501 -25.61 46.09 10.06
N THR A 502 -25.01 45.58 11.14
CA THR A 502 -25.31 46.01 12.53
C THR A 502 -24.11 46.59 13.27
N ARG A 503 -22.90 46.41 12.74
CA ARG A 503 -21.64 46.90 13.28
C ARG A 503 -20.92 47.71 12.19
N ASP A 504 -20.23 48.78 12.56
CA ASP A 504 -19.30 49.45 11.64
C ASP A 504 -18.14 48.50 11.36
N GLY A 505 -18.19 47.83 10.20
CA GLY A 505 -17.22 46.80 9.87
C GLY A 505 -15.91 47.37 9.37
N ASN A 506 -14.80 46.96 9.99
CA ASN A 506 -13.45 47.33 9.57
C ASN A 506 -12.97 46.42 8.44
N LEU A 507 -13.31 46.79 7.19
CA LEU A 507 -12.90 46.04 6.00
C LEU A 507 -11.39 46.08 5.79
N GLU A 508 -10.72 47.16 6.19
CA GLU A 508 -9.27 47.29 6.17
C GLU A 508 -8.61 46.18 7.00
N GLU A 509 -9.11 45.96 8.22
CA GLU A 509 -8.62 44.89 9.10
C GLU A 509 -8.96 43.51 8.55
N PHE A 510 -10.16 43.30 7.99
CA PHE A 510 -10.51 42.03 7.34
C PHE A 510 -9.48 41.62 6.25
N PHE A 511 -9.09 42.55 5.39
CA PHE A 511 -8.12 42.26 4.31
C PHE A 511 -6.65 42.16 4.79
N CYS A 512 -6.36 42.48 6.04
CA CYS A 512 -5.08 42.20 6.69
C CYS A 512 -4.93 40.72 7.11
N HIS A 513 -6.05 39.99 7.19
CA HIS A 513 -6.08 38.57 7.52
C HIS A 513 -6.32 37.69 6.29
N GLU A 514 -5.89 36.43 6.36
CA GLU A 514 -6.29 35.43 5.36
C GLU A 514 -7.65 34.85 5.74
N ASN A 515 -8.46 34.54 4.73
CA ASN A 515 -9.80 33.98 4.92
C ASN A 515 -9.78 32.49 5.27
N GLN A 516 -8.68 31.81 4.94
CA GLN A 516 -8.47 30.37 5.12
C GLN A 516 -7.11 30.14 5.81
N PRO A 517 -6.90 28.96 6.45
CA PRO A 517 -5.62 28.63 7.08
C PRO A 517 -4.40 28.68 6.16
N CYS A 518 -4.61 28.54 4.84
CA CYS A 518 -3.57 28.64 3.82
C CYS A 518 -3.98 29.69 2.76
N PRO A 519 -3.09 30.68 2.44
CA PRO A 519 -3.38 31.73 1.47
C PRO A 519 -3.68 31.14 0.08
N PRO A 520 -4.84 31.41 -0.53
CA PRO A 520 -5.18 30.89 -1.87
C PRO A 520 -4.21 31.39 -2.97
N SER A 521 -3.59 32.55 -2.74
CA SER A 521 -2.60 33.17 -3.63
C SER A 521 -1.26 32.43 -3.66
N LEU A 522 -0.94 31.64 -2.62
CA LEU A 522 0.33 30.91 -2.51
C LEU A 522 0.13 29.39 -2.40
N SER A 523 -1.05 28.92 -2.01
CA SER A 523 -1.32 27.51 -1.76
C SER A 523 -2.28 26.88 -2.76
N GLU A 524 -2.14 25.58 -2.94
CA GLU A 524 -3.07 24.73 -3.69
C GLU A 524 -3.41 23.51 -2.84
N SER A 525 -4.65 23.46 -2.33
CA SER A 525 -5.11 22.41 -1.40
C SER A 525 -4.20 22.25 -0.16
N GLY A 526 -3.76 23.36 0.43
CA GLY A 526 -2.88 23.37 1.60
C GLY A 526 -1.40 23.07 1.32
N ASN A 527 -1.03 22.80 0.06
CA ASN A 527 0.35 22.59 -0.38
C ASN A 527 0.92 23.82 -1.07
N LEU A 528 2.25 23.91 -1.19
CA LEU A 528 2.92 24.89 -2.06
C LEU A 528 2.34 24.83 -3.46
N ARG A 529 1.98 25.98 -4.02
CA ARG A 529 1.55 26.06 -5.42
C ARG A 529 2.76 25.92 -6.34
N LEU A 530 2.70 25.00 -7.30
CA LEU A 530 3.78 24.79 -8.27
C LEU A 530 3.48 25.56 -9.57
N GLY A 531 4.51 26.20 -10.13
CA GLY A 531 4.44 26.91 -11.42
C GLY A 531 5.16 26.16 -12.54
N LYS A 532 4.94 26.58 -13.79
CA LYS A 532 5.73 26.10 -14.94
C LYS A 532 7.10 26.80 -14.96
N LYS A 533 8.14 26.15 -14.41
CA LYS A 533 9.51 26.69 -14.34
C LYS A 533 10.06 27.10 -15.71
N CYS A 534 9.80 26.29 -16.75
CA CYS A 534 10.36 26.47 -18.09
C CYS A 534 9.94 27.76 -18.81
N ASP A 535 8.91 28.47 -18.34
CA ASP A 535 8.52 29.75 -18.92
C ASP A 535 9.56 30.86 -18.67
N LEU A 536 10.41 30.73 -17.64
CA LEU A 536 11.52 31.66 -17.40
C LEU A 536 12.56 31.59 -18.53
N LEU A 537 12.83 30.40 -19.07
CA LEU A 537 13.82 30.21 -20.13
C LEU A 537 13.48 31.02 -21.38
N LYS A 538 12.18 31.19 -21.69
CA LYS A 538 11.74 32.01 -22.83
C LYS A 538 12.11 33.48 -22.66
N SER A 539 12.14 33.97 -21.41
CA SER A 539 12.54 35.35 -21.10
C SER A 539 14.06 35.50 -21.05
N LEU A 540 14.80 34.45 -20.66
CA LEU A 540 16.26 34.44 -20.64
C LEU A 540 16.89 34.29 -22.02
N SER A 541 16.23 33.56 -22.93
CA SER A 541 16.71 33.33 -24.29
C SER A 541 16.20 34.36 -25.31
N ASP A 542 15.55 35.43 -24.86
CA ASP A 542 15.00 36.45 -25.76
C ASP A 542 16.15 37.21 -26.43
N GLY A 543 16.30 37.08 -27.75
CA GLY A 543 17.41 37.65 -28.51
C GLY A 543 18.71 36.83 -28.55
N ILE A 544 18.75 35.61 -28.00
CA ILE A 544 19.93 34.72 -28.03
C ILE A 544 19.69 33.56 -29.00
N GLN A 545 20.66 33.26 -29.87
CA GLN A 545 20.56 32.12 -30.76
C GLN A 545 20.69 30.80 -29.98
N VAL A 546 19.63 30.00 -29.99
CA VAL A 546 19.65 28.63 -29.49
C VAL A 546 20.19 27.72 -30.59
N THR A 547 21.28 27.01 -30.31
CA THR A 547 21.90 26.11 -31.28
C THR A 547 21.44 24.66 -31.10
N SER A 548 21.36 23.93 -32.23
CA SER A 548 21.16 22.48 -32.24
C SER A 548 22.48 21.69 -32.24
N GLU A 549 23.59 22.35 -32.54
CA GLU A 549 24.92 21.74 -32.60
C GLU A 549 25.61 21.77 -31.23
N ALA A 550 26.25 20.65 -30.89
CA ALA A 550 26.94 20.51 -29.62
C ALA A 550 28.25 21.31 -29.63
N PRO A 551 28.59 22.04 -28.55
CA PRO A 551 29.89 22.67 -28.43
C PRO A 551 30.99 21.59 -28.31
N ALA A 552 32.18 21.87 -28.86
CA ALA A 552 33.38 21.06 -28.64
C ALA A 552 33.91 21.29 -27.22
N ALA A 553 33.17 20.77 -26.23
CA ALA A 553 33.48 20.95 -24.81
C ALA A 553 34.61 20.03 -24.36
N THR A 554 35.54 20.60 -23.60
CA THR A 554 36.67 19.85 -23.00
C THR A 554 36.29 19.15 -21.70
N CYS A 555 35.24 19.66 -21.02
CA CYS A 555 34.68 19.08 -19.81
C CYS A 555 33.17 18.87 -19.97
N VAL A 556 32.69 17.69 -19.59
CA VAL A 556 31.26 17.33 -19.60
C VAL A 556 30.83 16.97 -18.18
N ILE A 557 29.80 17.64 -17.67
CA ILE A 557 29.24 17.36 -16.35
C ILE A 557 27.83 16.80 -16.53
N LEU A 558 27.59 15.61 -16.01
CA LEU A 558 26.33 14.88 -16.11
C LEU A 558 25.56 14.96 -14.79
N ASP A 559 24.33 15.45 -14.87
CA ASP A 559 23.32 15.26 -13.84
C ASP A 559 22.85 13.79 -13.85
N GLY A 560 23.40 12.98 -12.94
CA GLY A 560 23.23 11.54 -12.94
C GLY A 560 21.76 11.13 -12.80
N ALA A 561 20.99 11.83 -11.95
CA ALA A 561 19.57 11.56 -11.76
C ALA A 561 18.78 11.80 -13.06
N VAL A 562 19.16 12.82 -13.84
CA VAL A 562 18.58 13.09 -15.17
C VAL A 562 18.95 12.00 -16.17
N ILE A 563 20.19 11.51 -16.17
CA ILE A 563 20.60 10.41 -17.05
C ILE A 563 19.76 9.15 -16.77
N VAL A 564 19.59 8.77 -15.50
CA VAL A 564 18.78 7.61 -15.10
C VAL A 564 17.31 7.76 -15.50
N GLN A 565 16.75 8.97 -15.45
CA GLN A 565 15.37 9.24 -15.87
C GLN A 565 15.20 9.18 -17.40
N VAL A 566 16.21 9.58 -18.17
CA VAL A 566 16.15 9.61 -19.63
C VAL A 566 16.36 8.23 -20.24
N LEU A 567 17.18 7.40 -19.60
CA LEU A 567 17.49 6.05 -20.07
C LEU A 567 16.33 5.07 -19.82
N LYS A 568 15.86 4.44 -20.89
CA LYS A 568 14.86 3.38 -20.81
C LYS A 568 15.51 2.05 -20.43
N ILE A 569 14.87 1.30 -19.54
CA ILE A 569 15.30 -0.06 -19.16
C ILE A 569 15.22 -1.08 -20.32
N GLY A 570 14.43 -0.82 -21.36
CA GLY A 570 14.42 -1.66 -22.57
C GLY A 570 14.09 -3.13 -22.28
N THR A 571 14.94 -4.05 -22.72
CA THR A 571 14.79 -5.51 -22.54
C THR A 571 15.60 -6.08 -21.37
N THR A 572 16.29 -5.25 -20.59
CA THR A 572 17.09 -5.73 -19.46
C THR A 572 16.19 -6.25 -18.35
N LYS A 573 16.57 -7.35 -17.70
CA LYS A 573 15.79 -7.99 -16.65
C LYS A 573 16.28 -7.67 -15.25
N THR A 574 17.59 -7.42 -15.09
CA THR A 574 18.22 -7.18 -13.78
C THR A 574 18.95 -5.85 -13.72
N PHE A 575 19.28 -5.39 -12.51
CA PHE A 575 20.06 -4.16 -12.31
C PHE A 575 21.46 -4.26 -12.94
N ASP A 576 22.13 -5.42 -12.86
CA ASP A 576 23.42 -5.66 -13.51
C ASP A 576 23.34 -5.48 -15.04
N GLU A 577 22.31 -6.07 -15.67
CA GLU A 577 22.13 -5.93 -17.11
C GLU A 577 21.87 -4.47 -17.51
N TYR A 578 21.06 -3.74 -16.73
CA TYR A 578 20.81 -2.32 -16.97
C TYR A 578 22.09 -1.50 -16.85
N ALA A 579 22.88 -1.70 -15.79
CA ALA A 579 24.11 -0.95 -15.58
C ALA A 579 25.11 -1.17 -16.72
N LYS A 580 25.40 -2.43 -17.05
CA LYS A 580 26.45 -2.81 -18.03
C LYS A 580 26.04 -2.59 -19.48
N ARG A 581 24.76 -2.82 -19.84
CA ARG A 581 24.30 -2.75 -21.24
C ARG A 581 23.69 -1.40 -21.63
N VAL A 582 23.25 -0.59 -20.65
CA VAL A 582 22.52 0.66 -20.93
C VAL A 582 23.23 1.87 -20.31
N PHE A 583 23.45 1.86 -18.99
CA PHE A 583 23.94 3.05 -18.28
C PHE A 583 25.40 3.38 -18.61
N VAL A 584 26.32 2.43 -18.40
CA VAL A 584 27.76 2.63 -18.62
C VAL A 584 28.08 3.01 -20.07
N PRO A 585 27.56 2.30 -21.10
CA PRO A 585 27.80 2.68 -22.50
C PRO A 585 27.30 4.10 -22.83
N HIS A 586 26.18 4.52 -22.22
CA HIS A 586 25.67 5.87 -22.43
C HIS A 586 26.60 6.93 -21.86
N VAL A 587 27.06 6.77 -20.61
CA VAL A 587 27.99 7.70 -19.96
C VAL A 587 29.30 7.78 -20.75
N MET A 588 29.87 6.64 -21.13
CA MET A 588 31.12 6.58 -21.88
C MET A 588 31.02 7.22 -23.27
N SER A 589 29.87 7.13 -23.95
CA SER A 589 29.65 7.84 -25.21
C SER A 589 29.78 9.36 -25.10
N LYS A 590 29.47 9.93 -23.92
CA LYS A 590 29.63 11.37 -23.65
C LYS A 590 31.07 11.75 -23.31
N PHE A 591 31.85 10.79 -22.85
CA PHE A 591 33.26 10.99 -22.51
C PHE A 591 34.19 10.95 -23.73
N GLN A 592 33.75 10.38 -24.86
CA GLN A 592 34.61 10.14 -26.04
C GLN A 592 35.40 11.37 -26.48
N ASN A 593 34.73 12.54 -26.54
CA ASN A 593 35.29 13.79 -27.08
C ASN A 593 35.71 14.80 -26.00
N ALA A 594 35.64 14.44 -24.72
CA ALA A 594 36.01 15.30 -23.61
C ALA A 594 37.24 14.76 -22.89
N SER A 595 38.10 15.64 -22.38
CA SER A 595 39.22 15.24 -21.51
C SER A 595 38.79 15.08 -20.06
N ARG A 596 37.63 15.60 -19.67
CA ARG A 596 37.07 15.46 -18.33
C ARG A 596 35.58 15.13 -18.34
N LEU A 597 35.17 14.14 -17.55
CA LEU A 597 33.76 13.84 -17.29
C LEU A 597 33.47 13.79 -15.79
N ASP A 598 32.42 14.49 -15.36
CA ASP A 598 31.97 14.51 -13.97
C ASP A 598 30.55 13.95 -13.90
N LEU A 599 30.33 12.88 -13.13
CA LEU A 599 29.01 12.31 -12.83
C LEU A 599 28.58 12.74 -11.42
N VAL A 600 27.56 13.59 -11.35
CA VAL A 600 27.10 14.21 -10.11
C VAL A 600 25.72 13.67 -9.73
N TRP A 601 25.60 13.16 -8.50
CA TRP A 601 24.36 12.62 -7.94
C TRP A 601 23.74 13.55 -6.89
N ASP A 602 22.43 13.43 -6.73
CA ASP A 602 21.73 13.94 -5.56
C ASP A 602 22.11 13.18 -4.29
N ARG A 603 21.99 13.84 -3.15
CA ARG A 603 21.97 13.24 -1.82
C ARG A 603 20.54 13.27 -1.26
N TYR A 604 20.13 12.19 -0.59
CA TYR A 604 18.78 12.09 -0.05
C TYR A 604 18.81 12.14 1.49
N MET A 605 18.70 13.34 2.05
CA MET A 605 18.67 13.52 3.50
C MET A 605 17.25 13.32 4.04
N THR A 606 17.10 12.56 5.13
CA THR A 606 15.82 12.46 5.84
C THR A 606 15.52 13.76 6.57
N ASN A 607 14.23 14.13 6.64
CA ASN A 607 13.77 15.35 7.31
C ASN A 607 14.29 16.67 6.71
N SER A 608 14.69 16.69 5.44
CA SER A 608 15.02 17.94 4.72
C SER A 608 13.76 18.62 4.17
N LEU A 609 13.90 19.88 3.73
CA LEU A 609 12.82 20.57 2.99
C LEU A 609 12.50 19.85 1.67
N LYS A 610 13.52 19.25 1.04
CA LYS A 610 13.38 18.52 -0.21
C LYS A 610 12.77 17.14 -0.02
N ASP A 611 12.97 16.49 1.12
CA ASP A 611 12.27 15.25 1.47
C ASP A 611 10.75 15.45 1.46
N THR A 612 10.28 16.57 2.04
CA THR A 612 8.86 16.97 2.00
C THR A 612 8.38 17.28 0.57
N ALA A 613 9.22 17.92 -0.26
CA ALA A 613 8.86 18.20 -1.65
C ALA A 613 8.78 16.91 -2.49
N ARG A 614 9.66 15.94 -2.23
CA ARG A 614 9.76 14.65 -2.92
C ARG A 614 8.60 13.71 -2.58
N SER A 615 8.13 13.70 -1.33
CA SER A 615 6.98 12.88 -0.90
C SER A 615 5.68 13.19 -1.66
N LYS A 616 5.59 14.36 -2.31
CA LYS A 616 4.44 14.77 -3.14
C LYS A 616 4.50 14.28 -4.58
N ARG A 617 5.65 13.79 -5.07
CA ARG A 617 5.85 13.39 -6.48
C ARG A 617 5.21 12.03 -6.82
N GLY A 618 4.74 11.31 -5.82
CA GLY A 618 4.04 10.03 -5.95
C GLY A 618 4.45 9.05 -4.87
N GLN A 619 3.67 7.99 -4.71
CA GLN A 619 4.08 6.84 -3.89
C GLN A 619 4.78 5.83 -4.79
N GLY A 620 5.90 5.30 -4.31
CA GLY A 620 6.63 4.20 -4.93
C GLY A 620 6.81 3.08 -3.93
N VAL A 621 7.19 1.89 -4.42
CA VAL A 621 7.47 0.76 -3.55
C VAL A 621 8.98 0.66 -3.32
N ARG A 622 9.37 0.54 -2.05
CA ARG A 622 10.76 0.30 -1.67
C ARG A 622 11.18 -1.08 -2.19
N ARG A 623 12.26 -1.12 -2.97
CA ARG A 623 12.86 -2.35 -3.49
C ARG A 623 14.37 -2.26 -3.36
N ARG A 624 14.99 -3.27 -2.75
CA ARG A 624 16.45 -3.34 -2.58
C ARG A 624 17.15 -3.46 -3.94
N VAL A 625 18.20 -2.68 -4.16
CA VAL A 625 19.01 -2.75 -5.40
C VAL A 625 20.17 -3.71 -5.22
N VAL A 626 20.08 -4.87 -5.88
CA VAL A 626 21.14 -5.89 -5.96
C VAL A 626 21.28 -6.29 -7.43
N GLY A 627 22.51 -6.54 -7.89
CA GLY A 627 22.80 -6.85 -9.30
C GLY A 627 21.90 -7.92 -9.92
N THR A 628 21.66 -9.02 -9.20
CA THR A 628 20.83 -10.16 -9.63
C THR A 628 19.32 -9.93 -9.50
N ALA A 629 18.87 -8.90 -8.78
CA ALA A 629 17.45 -8.65 -8.55
C ALA A 629 16.75 -8.15 -9.84
N SER A 630 15.48 -8.52 -9.98
CA SER A 630 14.67 -8.11 -11.13
C SER A 630 14.35 -6.61 -11.10
N LEU A 631 14.41 -5.98 -12.27
CA LEU A 631 14.03 -4.58 -12.42
C LEU A 631 12.54 -4.39 -12.12
N PRO A 632 12.17 -3.24 -11.53
CA PRO A 632 10.78 -2.91 -11.26
C PRO A 632 10.00 -2.75 -12.57
N THR A 633 8.79 -3.31 -12.62
CA THR A 633 7.88 -3.20 -13.77
C THR A 633 7.52 -1.74 -14.06
N ASN A 634 7.46 -0.91 -13.02
CA ASN A 634 7.26 0.53 -13.13
C ASN A 634 8.51 1.29 -12.64
N TRP A 635 9.44 1.53 -13.57
CA TRP A 635 10.68 2.27 -13.33
C TRP A 635 10.44 3.66 -12.70
N GLN A 636 9.41 4.37 -13.16
CA GLN A 636 9.13 5.71 -12.67
C GLN A 636 8.67 5.71 -11.20
N SER A 637 7.81 4.73 -10.84
CA SER A 637 7.36 4.53 -9.46
C SER A 637 8.52 4.15 -8.54
N PHE A 638 9.42 3.28 -9.00
CA PHE A 638 10.63 2.92 -8.26
C PHE A 638 11.50 4.14 -7.96
N LEU A 639 11.68 5.03 -8.94
CA LEU A 639 12.41 6.29 -8.78
C LEU A 639 11.69 7.31 -7.88
N HIS A 640 10.44 7.11 -7.46
CA HIS A 640 9.82 7.99 -6.47
C HIS A 640 10.29 7.75 -5.04
N VAL A 641 10.95 6.62 -4.76
CA VAL A 641 11.47 6.28 -3.43
C VAL A 641 12.91 6.75 -3.28
N ASN A 642 13.18 7.62 -2.31
CA ASN A 642 14.50 8.21 -2.09
C ASN A 642 15.59 7.14 -1.85
N THR A 643 15.33 6.17 -0.98
CA THR A 643 16.29 5.09 -0.67
C THR A 643 16.56 4.15 -1.86
N ASN A 644 15.57 3.93 -2.74
CA ASN A 644 15.80 3.20 -3.99
C ASN A 644 16.80 3.94 -4.89
N LYS A 645 16.67 5.27 -4.98
CA LYS A 645 17.60 6.09 -5.75
C LYS A 645 18.99 6.08 -5.16
N GLU A 646 19.12 6.22 -3.84
CA GLU A 646 20.42 6.14 -3.16
C GLU A 646 21.15 4.84 -3.47
N GLU A 647 20.48 3.69 -3.27
CA GLU A 647 21.08 2.38 -3.56
C GLU A 647 21.39 2.22 -5.06
N LEU A 648 20.50 2.68 -5.95
CA LEU A 648 20.72 2.64 -7.38
C LEU A 648 21.93 3.49 -7.80
N PHE A 649 22.04 4.72 -7.32
CA PHE A 649 23.11 5.64 -7.71
C PHE A 649 24.46 5.16 -7.19
N LYS A 650 24.49 4.59 -5.98
CA LYS A 650 25.67 3.92 -5.43
C LYS A 650 26.07 2.73 -6.30
N PHE A 651 25.13 1.84 -6.60
CA PHE A 651 25.36 0.67 -7.45
C PHE A 651 25.87 1.05 -8.85
N LEU A 652 25.25 2.05 -9.50
CA LEU A 652 25.65 2.52 -10.83
C LEU A 652 27.05 3.16 -10.81
N SER A 653 27.40 3.90 -9.76
CA SER A 653 28.73 4.47 -9.59
C SER A 653 29.79 3.40 -9.46
N GLN A 654 29.53 2.36 -8.65
CA GLN A 654 30.43 1.22 -8.47
C GLN A 654 30.66 0.47 -9.79
N VAL A 655 29.59 0.16 -10.53
CA VAL A 655 29.71 -0.53 -11.82
C VAL A 655 30.44 0.36 -12.84
N LEU A 656 30.17 1.68 -12.88
CA LEU A 656 30.87 2.61 -13.77
C LEU A 656 32.38 2.63 -13.52
N VAL A 657 32.78 2.71 -12.25
CA VAL A 657 34.20 2.72 -11.85
C VAL A 657 34.87 1.38 -12.16
N GLN A 658 34.17 0.26 -11.96
CA GLN A 658 34.69 -1.08 -12.27
C GLN A 658 34.87 -1.32 -13.77
N GLU A 659 33.96 -0.82 -14.59
CA GLU A 659 33.97 -1.03 -16.05
C GLU A 659 34.82 0.02 -16.80
N TYR A 660 35.19 1.14 -16.15
CA TYR A 660 35.98 2.19 -16.78
C TYR A 660 37.46 1.79 -16.90
N VAL A 661 37.95 1.74 -18.14
CA VAL A 661 39.37 1.56 -18.44
C VAL A 661 40.00 2.94 -18.58
N GLN A 662 40.99 3.26 -17.75
CA GLN A 662 41.66 4.54 -17.75
C GLN A 662 42.36 4.81 -19.10
N GLU A 663 42.03 5.93 -19.72
CA GLU A 663 42.67 6.43 -20.95
C GLU A 663 43.64 7.57 -20.62
N ASN A 664 44.75 7.67 -21.36
CA ASN A 664 45.74 8.73 -21.12
C ASN A 664 45.15 10.12 -21.44
N GLY A 665 45.30 11.08 -20.52
CA GLY A 665 44.78 12.43 -20.66
C GLY A 665 43.27 12.59 -20.41
N LYS A 666 42.58 11.54 -19.94
CA LYS A 666 41.17 11.59 -19.53
C LYS A 666 41.01 11.52 -18.02
N GLU A 667 40.06 12.30 -17.51
CA GLU A 667 39.76 12.38 -16.08
C GLU A 667 38.27 12.13 -15.82
N LEU A 668 37.95 11.12 -15.02
CA LEU A 668 36.60 10.78 -14.58
C LEU A 668 36.42 11.18 -13.11
N TYR A 669 35.41 11.97 -12.79
CA TYR A 669 35.02 12.32 -11.42
C TYR A 669 33.62 11.77 -11.14
N VAL A 670 33.44 11.02 -10.06
CA VAL A 670 32.14 10.46 -9.65
C VAL A 670 31.87 10.85 -8.20
N THR A 671 30.74 11.47 -7.95
CA THR A 671 30.36 11.84 -6.59
C THR A 671 29.87 10.62 -5.80
N GLU A 672 30.27 10.47 -4.54
CA GLU A 672 29.71 9.47 -3.63
C GLU A 672 29.36 10.14 -2.30
N ILE A 673 28.06 10.34 -2.04
CA ILE A 673 27.51 11.02 -0.85
C ILE A 673 28.15 12.40 -0.66
N ASP A 674 29.17 12.53 0.18
CA ASP A 674 29.92 13.76 0.50
C ASP A 674 31.32 13.81 -0.13
N HIS A 675 31.81 12.71 -0.70
CA HIS A 675 33.12 12.62 -1.34
C HIS A 675 33.01 12.62 -2.87
N VAL A 676 34.15 12.79 -3.53
CA VAL A 676 34.31 12.65 -4.99
C VAL A 676 35.47 11.70 -5.24
N GLN A 677 35.21 10.64 -5.99
CA GLN A 677 36.25 9.74 -6.49
C GLN A 677 36.73 10.26 -7.85
N SER A 678 38.04 10.30 -8.09
CA SER A 678 38.62 10.67 -9.38
C SER A 678 39.45 9.53 -9.97
N ILE A 679 39.46 9.41 -11.30
CA ILE A 679 40.28 8.47 -12.05
C ILE A 679 40.96 9.24 -13.20
N PRO A 680 42.30 9.40 -13.19
CA PRO A 680 43.23 8.99 -12.13
C PRO A 680 42.97 9.69 -10.79
N GLU A 681 43.51 9.14 -9.71
CA GLU A 681 43.44 9.77 -8.38
C GLU A 681 44.13 11.14 -8.41
N LYS A 682 43.46 12.15 -7.84
CA LYS A 682 43.90 13.55 -7.81
C LYS A 682 43.98 14.03 -6.37
N GLU A 683 45.07 14.71 -6.03
CA GLU A 683 45.27 15.29 -4.71
C GLU A 683 44.48 16.60 -4.51
N ASP A 684 44.32 17.41 -5.56
CA ASP A 684 43.54 18.66 -5.51
C ASP A 684 42.07 18.41 -5.86
N LEU A 685 41.28 18.09 -4.84
CA LEU A 685 39.81 18.04 -4.89
C LEU A 685 39.18 19.18 -4.07
N LEU A 686 39.98 20.18 -3.69
CA LEU A 686 39.54 21.27 -2.84
C LEU A 686 38.45 22.08 -3.56
N GLY A 687 37.31 22.21 -2.89
CA GLY A 687 36.13 22.91 -3.42
C GLY A 687 35.12 22.02 -4.13
N ILE A 688 35.39 20.72 -4.30
CA ILE A 688 34.39 19.72 -4.73
C ILE A 688 34.25 18.52 -3.78
N SER A 689 35.25 18.28 -2.91
CA SER A 689 35.25 17.23 -1.88
C SER A 689 35.97 17.71 -0.60
N PRO A 690 35.41 17.52 0.62
CA PRO A 690 34.07 17.02 0.91
C PRO A 690 33.00 18.09 0.61
N CYS A 691 31.80 17.66 0.23
CA CYS A 691 30.68 18.53 -0.16
C CYS A 691 29.38 18.18 0.59
N ASN A 692 28.70 19.19 1.14
CA ASN A 692 27.45 19.01 1.89
C ASN A 692 26.17 19.37 1.11
N HIS A 693 26.28 19.65 -0.20
CA HIS A 693 25.14 19.98 -1.04
C HIS A 693 24.18 18.80 -1.13
N GLU A 694 22.89 19.05 -0.90
CA GLU A 694 21.86 18.00 -0.97
C GLU A 694 21.50 17.63 -2.41
N GLU A 695 21.52 18.59 -3.35
CA GLU A 695 21.04 18.38 -4.71
C GLU A 695 22.15 18.50 -5.75
N ALA A 696 22.01 17.73 -6.83
CA ALA A 696 22.93 17.82 -7.97
C ALA A 696 22.87 19.22 -8.62
N ASP A 697 21.75 19.92 -8.51
CA ASP A 697 21.53 21.23 -9.14
C ASP A 697 22.53 22.31 -8.72
N THR A 698 22.98 22.26 -7.46
CA THR A 698 23.94 23.16 -6.82
C THR A 698 25.33 22.56 -6.86
N ARG A 699 25.45 21.24 -6.64
CA ARG A 699 26.73 20.54 -6.65
C ARG A 699 27.42 20.59 -8.01
N ILE A 700 26.68 20.45 -9.11
CA ILE A 700 27.21 20.54 -10.49
C ILE A 700 27.96 21.87 -10.72
N LEU A 701 27.56 22.95 -10.05
CA LEU A 701 28.13 24.28 -10.25
C LEU A 701 29.52 24.38 -9.59
N LEU A 702 29.76 23.64 -8.49
CA LEU A 702 31.10 23.47 -7.91
C LEU A 702 32.03 22.76 -8.89
N HIS A 703 31.55 21.69 -9.53
CA HIS A 703 32.31 20.94 -10.52
C HIS A 703 32.64 21.80 -11.75
N ALA A 704 31.68 22.63 -12.22
CA ALA A 704 31.92 23.59 -13.30
C ALA A 704 32.98 24.64 -12.92
N ALA A 705 32.90 25.20 -11.71
CA ALA A 705 33.90 26.15 -11.20
C ALA A 705 35.29 25.52 -11.07
N HIS A 706 35.35 24.30 -10.57
CA HIS A 706 36.59 23.53 -10.43
C HIS A 706 37.20 23.18 -11.79
N ALA A 707 36.40 22.77 -12.77
CA ALA A 707 36.88 22.55 -14.13
C ALA A 707 37.45 23.84 -14.76
N ALA A 708 36.79 24.98 -14.57
CA ALA A 708 37.28 26.27 -15.08
C ALA A 708 38.63 26.66 -14.44
N ARG A 709 38.81 26.45 -13.13
CA ARG A 709 40.10 26.69 -12.44
C ARG A 709 41.22 25.77 -12.95
N ASN A 710 40.87 24.57 -13.40
CA ASN A 710 41.78 23.60 -14.00
C ASN A 710 41.98 23.79 -15.51
N GLY A 711 41.68 24.98 -16.05
CA GLY A 711 42.01 25.36 -17.43
C GLY A 711 41.00 24.94 -18.51
N HIS A 712 39.85 24.38 -18.13
CA HIS A 712 38.80 24.07 -19.10
C HIS A 712 38.06 25.32 -19.56
N VAL A 713 38.20 25.66 -20.84
CA VAL A 713 37.57 26.86 -21.46
C VAL A 713 36.15 26.63 -21.98
N LYS A 714 35.77 25.39 -22.28
CA LYS A 714 34.41 25.03 -22.73
C LYS A 714 33.87 23.89 -21.89
N ILE A 715 32.85 24.20 -21.09
CA ILE A 715 32.24 23.27 -20.12
C ILE A 715 30.79 23.04 -20.52
N LEU A 716 30.37 21.78 -20.62
CA LEU A 716 29.03 21.38 -20.98
C LEU A 716 28.33 20.66 -19.83
N ILE A 717 27.24 21.24 -19.32
CA ILE A 717 26.38 20.60 -18.32
C ILE A 717 25.20 19.92 -19.02
N ARG A 718 24.94 18.64 -18.71
CA ARG A 718 23.76 17.92 -19.15
C ARG A 718 22.73 17.86 -18.03
N THR A 719 21.59 18.53 -18.21
CA THR A 719 20.47 18.53 -17.24
C THR A 719 19.12 18.80 -17.94
N VAL A 720 18.02 18.60 -17.23
CA VAL A 720 16.67 19.04 -17.63
C VAL A 720 16.08 20.03 -16.63
N ASP A 721 16.78 20.33 -15.53
CA ASP A 721 16.28 21.24 -14.51
C ASP A 721 16.57 22.70 -14.88
N THR A 722 15.53 23.53 -14.77
CA THR A 722 15.65 24.97 -15.01
C THR A 722 16.45 25.65 -13.90
N ASP A 723 16.47 25.08 -12.70
CA ASP A 723 17.20 25.62 -11.55
C ASP A 723 18.70 25.66 -11.86
N VAL A 724 19.25 24.60 -12.49
CA VAL A 724 20.64 24.57 -12.97
C VAL A 724 20.93 25.67 -14.00
N VAL A 725 20.00 25.97 -14.91
CA VAL A 725 20.19 27.04 -15.90
C VAL A 725 20.28 28.40 -15.21
N VAL A 726 19.41 28.64 -14.22
CA VAL A 726 19.40 29.89 -13.44
C VAL A 726 20.72 30.06 -12.68
N LEU A 727 21.21 29.00 -12.05
CA LEU A 727 22.49 29.03 -11.33
C LEU A 727 23.68 29.19 -12.29
N ALA A 728 23.65 28.54 -13.45
CA ALA A 728 24.69 28.64 -14.47
C ALA A 728 24.84 30.07 -14.99
N VAL A 729 23.72 30.78 -15.20
CA VAL A 729 23.72 32.20 -15.60
C VAL A 729 24.33 33.07 -14.50
N MET A 730 23.96 32.83 -13.23
CA MET A 730 24.57 33.54 -12.11
C MET A 730 26.10 33.34 -12.07
N ILE A 731 26.58 32.10 -12.11
CA ILE A 731 28.02 31.81 -11.96
C ILE A 731 28.85 32.26 -13.16
N SER A 732 28.24 32.33 -14.35
CA SER A 732 28.90 32.84 -15.55
C SER A 732 29.37 34.28 -15.36
N SER A 733 28.64 35.08 -14.57
CA SER A 733 29.06 36.44 -14.19
C SER A 733 30.07 36.50 -13.03
N ALA A 734 30.15 35.46 -12.19
CA ALA A 734 30.84 35.50 -10.91
C ALA A 734 32.18 34.73 -10.88
N ILE A 735 32.37 33.71 -11.73
CA ILE A 735 33.53 32.80 -11.69
C ILE A 735 34.34 32.82 -12.96
N LEU A 736 33.68 32.85 -14.11
CA LEU A 736 34.33 32.57 -15.38
C LEU A 736 35.24 33.73 -15.75
N GLN A 737 36.52 33.45 -15.98
CA GLN A 737 37.40 34.36 -16.71
C GLN A 737 36.73 34.69 -18.05
N ALA A 738 36.99 35.88 -18.62
CA ALA A 738 36.33 36.35 -19.85
C ALA A 738 36.32 35.34 -21.03
N ASN A 739 37.22 34.34 -21.01
CA ASN A 739 37.38 33.34 -22.05
C ASN A 739 36.73 31.96 -21.75
N THR A 740 35.99 31.77 -20.64
CA THR A 740 35.33 30.48 -20.36
C THR A 740 33.86 30.48 -20.79
N GLU A 741 33.49 29.53 -21.63
CA GLU A 741 32.13 29.32 -22.13
C GLU A 741 31.43 28.21 -21.33
N LEU A 742 30.35 28.56 -20.62
CA LEU A 742 29.47 27.59 -19.98
C LEU A 742 28.25 27.30 -20.85
N TRP A 743 28.10 26.04 -21.22
CA TRP A 743 27.04 25.51 -22.06
C TRP A 743 26.16 24.53 -21.30
N ILE A 744 24.88 24.47 -21.67
CA ILE A 744 23.91 23.55 -21.06
C ILE A 744 23.19 22.76 -22.16
N ALA A 745 23.38 21.45 -22.20
CA ALA A 745 22.56 20.52 -22.96
C ALA A 745 21.23 20.31 -22.23
N PHE A 746 20.21 21.10 -22.59
CA PHE A 746 18.95 21.22 -21.87
C PHE A 746 17.79 20.50 -22.57
N GLY A 747 16.92 19.84 -21.81
CA GLY A 747 15.68 19.22 -22.30
C GLY A 747 15.83 17.77 -22.77
N THR A 748 14.78 17.21 -23.39
CA THR A 748 14.74 15.84 -23.92
C THR A 748 13.96 15.79 -25.24
N GLY A 749 14.22 14.77 -26.06
CA GLY A 749 13.50 14.54 -27.31
C GLY A 749 13.47 15.78 -28.22
N LYS A 750 12.27 16.16 -28.68
CA LYS A 750 12.06 17.33 -29.56
C LYS A 750 12.36 18.69 -28.92
N HIS A 751 12.52 18.74 -27.60
CA HIS A 751 12.81 19.97 -26.86
C HIS A 751 14.27 20.07 -26.42
N PHE A 752 15.11 19.11 -26.82
CA PHE A 752 16.55 19.13 -26.55
C PHE A 752 17.24 20.26 -27.33
N ARG A 753 18.11 21.02 -26.66
CA ARG A 753 18.84 22.17 -27.22
C ARG A 753 20.07 22.52 -26.39
N TYR A 754 21.00 23.27 -26.97
CA TYR A 754 22.15 23.81 -26.26
C TYR A 754 21.92 25.28 -25.89
N LEU A 755 22.19 25.63 -24.64
CA LEU A 755 22.04 26.99 -24.10
C LEU A 755 23.41 27.54 -23.68
N ALA A 756 23.75 28.72 -24.17
CA ALA A 756 24.94 29.47 -23.76
C ALA A 756 24.64 30.31 -22.52
N ALA A 757 24.95 29.79 -21.32
CA ALA A 757 24.69 30.49 -20.06
C ALA A 757 25.51 31.79 -19.93
N HIS A 758 26.71 31.80 -20.51
CA HIS A 758 27.60 32.96 -20.56
C HIS A 758 27.06 34.11 -21.43
N GLU A 759 26.39 33.81 -22.55
CA GLU A 759 25.70 34.82 -23.37
C GLU A 759 24.46 35.38 -22.66
N MET A 760 23.66 34.51 -22.01
CA MET A 760 22.52 34.93 -21.19
C MET A 760 22.96 35.86 -20.06
N SER A 761 24.06 35.52 -19.39
CA SER A 761 24.65 36.34 -18.33
C SER A 761 25.11 37.70 -18.85
N SER A 762 25.77 37.73 -20.01
CA SER A 762 26.22 38.98 -20.66
C SER A 762 25.05 39.86 -21.08
N SER A 763 23.97 39.29 -21.63
CA SER A 763 22.77 40.01 -22.04
C SER A 763 22.02 40.65 -20.86
N LEU A 764 21.93 39.94 -19.73
CA LEU A 764 21.27 40.45 -18.53
C LEU A 764 22.08 41.51 -17.78
N GLY A 765 23.41 41.43 -17.89
CA GLY A 765 24.34 42.23 -17.09
C GLY A 765 24.58 41.65 -15.69
N PRO A 766 25.68 42.06 -15.03
CA PRO A 766 26.20 41.40 -13.83
C PRO A 766 25.22 41.45 -12.63
N GLU A 767 24.53 42.56 -12.42
CA GLU A 767 23.62 42.72 -11.29
C GLU A 767 22.37 41.85 -11.43
N LYS A 768 21.73 41.85 -12.61
CA LYS A 768 20.53 41.02 -12.85
C LYS A 768 20.86 39.53 -12.87
N SER A 769 22.02 39.13 -13.42
CA SER A 769 22.49 37.74 -13.39
C SER A 769 22.68 37.25 -11.95
N ARG A 770 23.24 38.07 -11.07
CA ARG A 770 23.38 37.76 -9.63
C ARG A 770 22.05 37.75 -8.87
N ALA A 771 21.11 38.61 -9.25
CA ALA A 771 19.77 38.65 -8.63
C ALA A 771 18.84 37.51 -9.10
N LEU A 772 19.18 36.83 -10.20
CA LEU A 772 18.30 35.88 -10.88
C LEU A 772 17.86 34.67 -10.02
N PRO A 773 18.74 34.02 -9.22
CA PRO A 773 18.31 32.91 -8.36
C PRO A 773 17.31 33.36 -7.30
N MET A 774 17.51 34.54 -6.72
CA MET A 774 16.59 35.11 -5.73
C MET A 774 15.24 35.45 -6.37
N PHE A 775 15.24 36.04 -7.57
CA PHE A 775 14.02 36.26 -8.36
C PHE A 775 13.29 34.93 -8.65
N HIS A 776 14.04 33.91 -9.04
CA HIS A 776 13.50 32.59 -9.37
C HIS A 776 12.89 31.91 -8.14
N ALA A 777 13.56 31.97 -6.99
CA ALA A 777 13.02 31.45 -5.73
C ALA A 777 11.73 32.20 -5.33
N LEU A 778 11.77 33.54 -5.32
CA LEU A 778 10.65 34.39 -4.92
C LEU A 778 9.39 34.17 -5.75
N THR A 779 9.54 33.90 -7.04
CA THR A 779 8.43 33.70 -7.99
C THR A 779 8.00 32.24 -8.14
N GLY A 780 8.57 31.34 -7.33
CA GLY A 780 8.18 29.95 -7.18
C GLY A 780 9.21 28.96 -7.73
N CYS A 781 9.56 27.97 -6.91
CA CYS A 781 10.44 26.85 -7.23
C CYS A 781 9.95 25.59 -6.46
N ASP A 782 10.79 24.58 -6.27
CA ASP A 782 10.37 23.34 -5.59
C ASP A 782 10.01 23.53 -4.11
N THR A 783 10.64 24.49 -3.44
CA THR A 783 10.50 24.76 -2.01
C THR A 783 9.75 26.06 -1.71
N VAL A 784 9.40 26.83 -2.73
CA VAL A 784 8.76 28.15 -2.60
C VAL A 784 7.57 28.23 -3.55
N SER A 785 6.44 28.75 -3.08
CA SER A 785 5.20 28.78 -3.87
C SER A 785 5.30 29.69 -5.09
N SER A 786 4.64 29.33 -6.18
CA SER A 786 4.30 30.30 -7.21
C SER A 786 3.06 31.11 -6.79
N PHE A 787 2.90 32.29 -7.39
CA PHE A 787 1.73 33.12 -7.16
C PHE A 787 0.55 32.67 -8.03
N ALA A 788 -0.63 32.51 -7.44
CA ALA A 788 -1.82 32.08 -8.15
C ALA A 788 -2.11 33.00 -9.33
N ARG A 789 -2.41 32.42 -10.51
CA ARG A 789 -2.68 33.13 -11.78
C ARG A 789 -1.52 33.92 -12.39
N HIS A 790 -0.35 33.96 -11.73
CA HIS A 790 0.81 34.70 -12.22
C HIS A 790 1.99 33.74 -12.46
N GLY A 791 2.50 33.73 -13.69
CA GLY A 791 3.65 32.92 -14.09
C GLY A 791 4.96 33.71 -14.08
N LYS A 792 6.05 33.03 -14.44
CA LYS A 792 7.40 33.63 -14.53
C LYS A 792 7.45 34.80 -15.51
N LYS A 793 6.71 34.74 -16.62
CA LYS A 793 6.64 35.83 -17.62
C LYS A 793 5.98 37.11 -17.08
N SER A 794 4.89 36.99 -16.32
CA SER A 794 4.25 38.15 -15.69
C SER A 794 5.14 38.76 -14.60
N ALA A 795 5.80 37.92 -13.81
CA ALA A 795 6.77 38.36 -12.82
C ALA A 795 7.98 39.05 -13.47
N TRP A 796 8.49 38.54 -14.59
CA TRP A 796 9.59 39.17 -15.34
C TRP A 796 9.21 40.56 -15.85
N THR A 797 7.97 40.69 -16.35
CA THR A 797 7.45 41.99 -16.78
C THR A 797 7.36 42.96 -15.60
N ALA A 798 6.92 42.49 -14.43
CA ALA A 798 6.84 43.31 -13.22
C ALA A 798 8.23 43.71 -12.69
N TRP A 799 9.25 42.86 -12.84
CA TRP A 799 10.63 43.22 -12.49
C TRP A 799 11.10 44.45 -13.28
N ASN A 800 10.80 44.51 -14.58
CA ASN A 800 11.15 45.68 -15.40
C ASN A 800 10.33 46.95 -15.06
N LEU A 801 9.22 46.82 -14.33
CA LEU A 801 8.40 47.96 -13.89
C LEU A 801 8.79 48.51 -12.51
N VAL A 802 9.67 47.82 -11.78
CA VAL A 802 10.11 48.20 -10.43
C VAL A 802 11.64 48.34 -10.42
N PRO A 803 12.18 49.55 -10.68
CA PRO A 803 13.62 49.78 -10.86
C PRO A 803 14.49 49.29 -9.69
N ASP A 804 14.03 49.50 -8.45
CA ASP A 804 14.77 49.17 -7.23
C ASP A 804 14.79 47.66 -6.91
N LEU A 805 14.02 46.84 -7.65
CA LEU A 805 13.87 45.42 -7.33
C LEU A 805 15.19 44.66 -7.44
N THR A 806 16.05 44.98 -8.42
CA THR A 806 17.35 44.31 -8.55
C THR A 806 18.20 44.48 -7.30
N GLY A 807 18.27 45.69 -6.74
CA GLY A 807 19.02 45.96 -5.50
C GLY A 807 18.42 45.24 -4.29
N ALA A 808 17.10 45.19 -4.18
CA ALA A 808 16.40 44.43 -3.13
C ALA A 808 16.68 42.92 -3.22
N LEU A 809 16.64 42.35 -4.43
CA LEU A 809 16.96 40.93 -4.67
C LEU A 809 18.42 40.61 -4.38
N LEU A 810 19.36 41.49 -4.75
CA LEU A 810 20.78 41.33 -4.41
C LEU A 810 21.00 41.33 -2.90
N THR A 811 20.30 42.19 -2.17
CA THR A 811 20.37 42.25 -0.70
C THR A 811 19.87 40.95 -0.04
N LEU A 812 18.86 40.29 -0.62
CA LEU A 812 18.43 38.97 -0.13
C LEU A 812 19.37 37.84 -0.59
N ALA A 813 19.96 37.97 -1.77
CA ALA A 813 20.91 37.00 -2.31
C ALA A 813 22.20 36.90 -1.48
N THR A 814 22.55 37.93 -0.70
CA THR A 814 23.67 37.89 0.27
C THR A 814 23.36 37.13 1.56
N ALA A 815 22.23 36.43 1.63
CA ALA A 815 21.84 35.60 2.77
C ALA A 815 21.80 36.38 4.12
N PRO A 816 21.04 37.49 4.20
CA PRO A 816 20.99 38.30 5.40
C PRO A 816 20.37 37.53 6.57
N THR A 817 20.62 37.96 7.81
CA THR A 817 20.04 37.32 9.01
C THR A 817 18.55 37.62 9.21
N CYS A 818 18.06 38.72 8.62
CA CYS A 818 16.64 39.08 8.59
C CYS A 818 16.32 39.84 7.30
N ILE A 819 15.03 39.99 6.97
CA ILE A 819 14.60 40.77 5.80
C ILE A 819 14.65 42.27 6.17
N PRO A 820 15.46 43.11 5.49
CA PRO A 820 15.46 44.54 5.77
C PRO A 820 14.14 45.21 5.37
N ASP A 821 13.68 46.19 6.14
CA ASP A 821 12.39 46.87 5.89
C ASP A 821 12.29 47.48 4.50
N LYS A 822 13.33 48.19 4.04
CA LYS A 822 13.37 48.76 2.69
C LYS A 822 13.23 47.69 1.61
N THR A 823 13.91 46.56 1.79
CA THR A 823 13.85 45.40 0.89
C THR A 823 12.45 44.79 0.87
N PHE A 824 11.81 44.67 2.03
CA PHE A 824 10.43 44.20 2.13
C PHE A 824 9.49 45.10 1.33
N THR A 825 9.54 46.42 1.54
CA THR A 825 8.66 47.39 0.85
C THR A 825 8.84 47.36 -0.67
N THR A 826 10.08 47.19 -1.16
CA THR A 826 10.33 47.03 -2.59
C THR A 826 9.72 45.74 -3.15
N ILE A 827 9.83 44.61 -2.43
CA ILE A 827 9.23 43.34 -2.83
C ILE A 827 7.71 43.39 -2.76
N GLU A 828 7.16 44.04 -1.74
CA GLU A 828 5.74 44.31 -1.59
C GLU A 828 5.20 45.05 -2.82
N ARG A 829 5.89 46.13 -3.23
CA ARG A 829 5.54 46.88 -4.45
C ARG A 829 5.64 46.04 -5.72
N PHE A 830 6.64 45.16 -5.82
CA PHE A 830 6.78 44.22 -6.92
C PHE A 830 5.60 43.24 -7.01
N VAL A 831 5.17 42.65 -5.89
CA VAL A 831 4.04 41.72 -5.87
C VAL A 831 2.75 42.46 -6.26
N ILE A 832 2.53 43.68 -5.78
CA ILE A 832 1.38 44.51 -6.19
C ILE A 832 1.38 44.72 -7.71
N LYS A 833 2.52 45.14 -8.29
CA LYS A 833 2.66 45.37 -9.74
C LYS A 833 2.51 44.10 -10.59
N MET A 834 2.82 42.94 -10.03
CA MET A 834 2.61 41.66 -10.68
C MET A 834 1.12 41.31 -10.81
N TYR A 835 0.31 41.62 -9.79
CA TYR A 835 -1.13 41.40 -9.78
C TYR A 835 -1.91 42.49 -10.54
N ASP A 836 -1.54 43.77 -10.38
CA ASP A 836 -2.12 44.91 -11.09
C ASP A 836 -1.01 45.89 -11.50
N LYS A 837 -0.62 45.84 -12.77
CA LYS A 837 0.42 46.72 -13.34
C LYS A 837 0.07 48.21 -13.19
N ALA A 838 -1.21 48.55 -13.19
CA ALA A 838 -1.70 49.92 -13.08
C ALA A 838 -1.89 50.37 -11.62
N SER A 839 -1.75 49.48 -10.62
CA SER A 839 -1.98 49.85 -9.22
C SER A 839 -1.01 50.92 -8.74
N MET A 840 -1.56 51.93 -8.07
CA MET A 840 -0.82 52.99 -7.37
C MET A 840 -0.58 52.68 -5.90
N ASP A 841 -1.15 51.59 -5.37
CA ASP A 841 -1.03 51.19 -3.97
C ASP A 841 0.41 50.80 -3.61
N THR A 842 0.92 51.28 -2.48
CA THR A 842 2.25 50.92 -1.97
C THR A 842 2.20 49.76 -0.97
N GLU A 843 1.04 49.54 -0.34
CA GLU A 843 0.83 48.53 0.68
C GLU A 843 -0.07 47.39 0.17
N ILE A 844 0.32 46.15 0.43
CA ILE A 844 -0.32 44.98 -0.18
C ILE A 844 -1.70 44.69 0.39
N ASN A 845 -1.95 44.99 1.67
CA ASN A 845 -3.27 44.81 2.28
C ASN A 845 -4.29 45.80 1.69
N SER A 846 -3.88 47.04 1.45
CA SER A 846 -4.68 48.06 0.74
C SER A 846 -4.93 47.64 -0.71
N ALA A 847 -3.90 47.15 -1.41
CA ALA A 847 -4.04 46.62 -2.76
C ALA A 847 -4.99 45.40 -2.84
N ARG A 848 -4.95 44.50 -1.84
CA ARG A 848 -5.87 43.34 -1.74
C ARG A 848 -7.33 43.79 -1.73
N LYS A 849 -7.67 44.77 -0.89
CA LYS A 849 -9.02 45.33 -0.83
C LYS A 849 -9.43 45.91 -2.18
N THR A 850 -8.59 46.76 -2.77
CA THR A 850 -8.84 47.40 -4.08
C THR A 850 -9.03 46.37 -5.20
N MET A 851 -8.18 45.35 -5.27
CA MET A 851 -8.25 44.30 -6.30
C MET A 851 -9.45 43.36 -6.10
N PHE A 852 -9.79 43.04 -4.85
CA PHE A 852 -10.95 42.20 -4.55
C PHE A 852 -12.24 42.88 -5.00
N MET A 853 -12.39 44.18 -4.74
CA MET A 853 -13.56 44.97 -5.18
C MET A 853 -13.74 44.97 -6.71
N LYS A 854 -12.65 44.84 -7.48
CA LYS A 854 -12.71 44.79 -8.96
C LYS A 854 -13.10 43.42 -9.51
N ASN A 855 -12.61 42.33 -8.91
CA ASN A 855 -12.62 41.00 -9.53
C ASN A 855 -13.30 39.88 -8.69
N ASN A 856 -13.74 40.16 -7.46
CA ASN A 856 -14.44 39.23 -6.54
C ASN A 856 -13.82 37.82 -6.45
N SER A 857 -12.48 37.73 -6.49
CA SER A 857 -11.78 36.44 -6.59
C SER A 857 -10.59 36.36 -5.66
N LEU A 858 -10.65 35.47 -4.66
CA LEU A 858 -9.57 35.27 -3.68
C LEU A 858 -8.24 34.78 -4.30
N PRO A 859 -8.23 33.84 -5.28
CA PRO A 859 -6.98 33.52 -5.99
C PRO A 859 -6.48 34.64 -6.90
N GLY A 860 -7.31 35.67 -7.15
CA GLY A 860 -6.99 36.82 -7.99
C GLY A 860 -6.43 38.04 -7.25
N ILE A 861 -6.19 37.92 -5.94
CA ILE A 861 -5.57 38.97 -5.12
C ILE A 861 -4.23 38.47 -4.55
N PRO A 862 -3.27 39.36 -4.26
CA PRO A 862 -1.97 38.98 -3.67
C PRO A 862 -2.14 38.48 -2.23
N PRO A 863 -1.15 37.76 -1.64
CA PRO A 863 -1.18 37.36 -0.22
C PRO A 863 -1.22 38.57 0.74
N THR A 864 -1.68 38.37 1.97
CA THR A 864 -1.56 39.36 3.05
C THR A 864 -0.10 39.74 3.28
N ARG A 865 0.14 40.91 3.87
CA ARG A 865 1.49 41.35 4.25
C ARG A 865 2.20 40.30 5.13
N ALA A 866 1.50 39.74 6.12
CA ALA A 866 2.05 38.72 7.01
C ALA A 866 2.38 37.41 6.27
N ALA A 867 1.52 36.97 5.34
CA ALA A 867 1.80 35.79 4.52
C ALA A 867 2.94 36.04 3.52
N LEU A 868 3.03 37.24 2.95
CA LEU A 868 4.11 37.64 2.06
C LEU A 868 5.45 37.63 2.79
N GLU A 869 5.52 38.07 4.05
CA GLU A 869 6.75 38.00 4.84
C GLU A 869 7.27 36.57 4.98
N GLN A 870 6.40 35.62 5.34
CA GLN A 870 6.79 34.21 5.42
C GLN A 870 7.20 33.64 4.07
N HIS A 871 6.57 34.11 2.99
CA HIS A 871 6.96 33.76 1.62
C HIS A 871 8.34 34.28 1.24
N ILE A 872 8.65 35.54 1.55
CA ILE A 872 9.98 36.13 1.33
C ILE A 872 11.03 35.41 2.17
N LYS A 873 10.71 35.03 3.41
CA LYS A 873 11.62 34.23 4.25
C LYS A 873 11.97 32.90 3.57
N ARG A 874 10.97 32.13 3.12
CA ARG A 874 11.22 30.88 2.38
C ARG A 874 12.01 31.12 1.09
N ALA A 875 11.71 32.20 0.37
CA ALA A 875 12.43 32.58 -0.84
C ALA A 875 13.89 32.94 -0.54
N THR A 876 14.17 33.61 0.58
CA THR A 876 15.52 34.03 0.99
C THR A 876 16.33 32.83 1.46
N TYR A 877 15.70 31.87 2.13
CA TYR A 877 16.32 30.58 2.45
C TYR A 877 16.81 29.88 1.18
N GLN A 878 15.93 29.71 0.19
CA GLN A 878 16.32 29.01 -1.06
C GLN A 878 17.26 29.85 -1.92
N GLY A 879 16.93 31.12 -2.18
CA GLY A 879 17.65 31.98 -3.12
C GLY A 879 18.94 32.56 -2.56
N GLY A 880 18.98 32.89 -1.26
CA GLY A 880 20.14 33.46 -0.57
C GLY A 880 21.00 32.40 0.10
N HIS A 881 20.46 31.65 1.05
CA HIS A 881 21.26 30.69 1.84
C HIS A 881 21.68 29.45 1.05
N VAL A 882 20.79 28.87 0.23
CA VAL A 882 21.11 27.67 -0.56
C VAL A 882 21.79 28.05 -1.89
N TRP A 883 21.09 28.78 -2.76
CA TRP A 883 21.58 29.09 -4.10
C TRP A 883 22.64 30.20 -4.15
N GLY A 884 22.54 31.22 -3.29
CA GLY A 884 23.54 32.28 -3.21
C GLY A 884 24.92 31.80 -2.73
N GLN A 885 24.96 30.63 -2.07
CA GLN A 885 26.18 29.98 -1.57
C GLN A 885 26.59 28.76 -2.40
N THR A 886 26.09 28.59 -3.63
CA THR A 886 26.32 27.39 -4.47
C THR A 886 27.80 27.09 -4.80
N LEU A 887 28.73 27.99 -4.49
CA LEU A 887 30.18 27.82 -4.71
C LEU A 887 30.96 27.50 -3.43
N ILE A 888 30.27 27.39 -2.31
CA ILE A 888 30.81 26.97 -1.02
C ILE A 888 30.49 25.49 -0.88
N ALA A 889 31.50 24.61 -0.94
CA ALA A 889 31.30 23.16 -0.88
C ALA A 889 30.64 22.69 0.43
N GLN A 890 30.88 23.42 1.53
CA GLN A 890 30.30 23.16 2.84
C GLN A 890 29.64 24.42 3.40
N ALA A 891 28.46 24.73 2.89
CA ALA A 891 27.69 25.89 3.36
C ALA A 891 26.98 25.58 4.68
N GLU A 892 27.03 26.50 5.65
CA GLU A 892 26.21 26.43 6.86
C GLU A 892 24.84 27.05 6.61
N LEU A 893 23.79 26.22 6.64
CA LEU A 893 22.42 26.67 6.43
C LEU A 893 21.74 26.98 7.79
N PRO A 894 20.98 28.08 7.88
CA PRO A 894 20.19 28.38 9.08
C PRO A 894 19.05 27.37 9.26
N SER A 895 18.37 27.39 10.41
CA SER A 895 17.20 26.52 10.59
C SER A 895 16.05 26.93 9.66
N PRO A 896 15.41 26.00 8.93
CA PRO A 896 14.22 26.32 8.14
C PRO A 896 13.08 26.94 8.96
N THR A 897 13.00 26.65 10.27
CA THR A 897 11.95 27.19 11.15
C THR A 897 12.02 28.72 11.29
N ASP A 898 13.22 29.28 11.23
CA ASP A 898 13.43 30.73 11.31
C ASP A 898 13.07 31.42 9.97
N TRP A 899 12.95 30.61 8.91
CA TRP A 899 12.78 31.05 7.53
C TRP A 899 11.44 30.61 6.90
N GLY A 900 10.37 30.66 7.70
CA GLY A 900 8.99 30.51 7.19
C GLY A 900 8.53 29.06 7.00
N TRP A 901 9.11 28.13 7.76
CA TRP A 901 8.68 26.74 7.88
C TRP A 901 8.32 26.38 9.32
N ILE A 902 7.56 25.31 9.51
CA ILE A 902 7.22 24.73 10.81
C ILE A 902 7.31 23.20 10.71
N ARG A 903 7.70 22.50 11.79
CA ARG A 903 7.69 21.02 11.82
C ARG A 903 6.36 20.49 12.34
N ASN A 904 5.85 19.41 11.75
CA ASN A 904 4.70 18.66 12.27
C ASN A 904 5.14 17.55 13.24
N ASP A 905 4.16 16.88 13.86
CA ASP A 905 4.38 15.78 14.81
C ASP A 905 5.13 14.58 14.22
N GLU A 906 5.14 14.44 12.89
CA GLU A 906 5.84 13.38 12.15
C GLU A 906 7.29 13.77 11.78
N GLY A 907 7.74 14.97 12.17
CA GLY A 907 9.09 15.47 11.89
C GLY A 907 9.28 16.14 10.52
N LEU A 908 8.23 16.22 9.68
CA LEU A 908 8.24 16.83 8.35
C LEU A 908 8.00 18.34 8.41
N TYR A 909 8.67 19.07 7.52
CA TYR A 909 8.49 20.52 7.39
C TYR A 909 7.22 20.88 6.60
N LYS A 910 6.46 21.86 7.07
CA LYS A 910 5.35 22.47 6.35
C LYS A 910 5.53 23.99 6.27
N PRO A 911 5.02 24.66 5.23
CA PRO A 911 5.11 26.12 5.16
C PRO A 911 4.39 26.76 6.34
N LEU A 912 5.06 27.69 7.03
CA LEU A 912 4.38 28.63 7.91
C LEU A 912 3.71 29.68 7.03
N TRP A 913 2.41 29.56 6.83
CA TRP A 913 1.71 30.36 5.85
C TRP A 913 1.55 31.84 6.23
N THR A 914 1.26 32.11 7.51
CA THR A 914 1.09 33.45 8.07
C THR A 914 1.26 33.37 9.59
N THR A 915 1.64 34.47 10.22
CA THR A 915 1.71 34.63 11.67
C THR A 915 0.43 35.20 12.28
N LEU A 916 -0.50 35.67 11.43
CA LEU A 916 -1.77 36.22 11.87
C LEU A 916 -2.87 35.15 11.89
N PRO A 917 -3.83 35.23 12.83
CA PRO A 917 -5.00 34.35 12.81
C PRO A 917 -5.86 34.61 11.56
N GLU A 918 -6.67 33.62 11.19
CA GLU A 918 -7.67 33.76 10.12
C GLU A 918 -8.68 34.87 10.44
N ALA A 919 -9.23 35.51 9.40
CA ALA A 919 -10.19 36.61 9.56
C ALA A 919 -11.36 36.23 10.49
N ALA A 920 -11.85 34.99 10.42
CA ALA A 920 -12.94 34.48 11.28
C ALA A 920 -12.64 34.50 12.79
N LYS A 921 -11.36 34.54 13.18
CA LYS A 921 -10.90 34.54 14.58
C LYS A 921 -10.53 35.94 15.07
N SER A 922 -10.17 36.85 14.17
CA SER A 922 -9.65 38.19 14.49
C SER A 922 -10.69 39.29 14.32
N CYS A 923 -11.56 39.18 13.31
CA CYS A 923 -12.50 40.25 12.96
C CYS A 923 -13.67 40.28 13.94
N SER A 924 -13.80 41.41 14.62
CA SER A 924 -14.81 41.67 15.66
C SER A 924 -16.25 41.50 15.13
N GLU A 925 -16.46 41.81 13.86
CA GLU A 925 -17.71 41.74 13.10
C GLU A 925 -18.24 40.30 13.01
N LEU A 926 -17.34 39.31 13.02
CA LEU A 926 -17.66 37.89 12.89
C LEU A 926 -17.94 37.21 14.23
N ILE A 927 -17.76 37.92 15.35
CA ILE A 927 -18.06 37.43 16.70
C ILE A 927 -19.57 37.27 16.88
N SER A 928 -20.01 36.06 17.15
CA SER A 928 -21.40 35.74 17.51
C SER A 928 -21.50 35.17 18.92
N CYS A 929 -22.62 35.47 19.60
CA CYS A 929 -22.92 34.87 20.88
C CYS A 929 -23.84 33.66 20.74
N LYS A 930 -23.72 32.73 21.70
CA LYS A 930 -24.60 31.56 21.82
C LYS A 930 -25.72 31.76 22.85
N CYS A 931 -26.01 33.01 23.23
CA CYS A 931 -27.01 33.33 24.24
C CYS A 931 -28.42 33.03 23.69
N LYS A 932 -29.20 32.24 24.44
CA LYS A 932 -30.59 31.91 24.07
C LYS A 932 -31.63 32.86 24.67
N LYS A 933 -31.30 33.52 25.80
CA LYS A 933 -32.15 34.51 26.48
C LYS A 933 -31.27 35.54 27.22
N GLY A 934 -31.29 36.80 26.79
CA GLY A 934 -30.65 37.94 27.45
C GLY A 934 -29.11 37.93 27.50
N CYS A 935 -28.46 38.88 26.83
CA CYS A 935 -27.00 39.01 26.82
C CYS A 935 -26.48 39.73 28.09
N LYS A 936 -26.11 38.94 29.10
CA LYS A 936 -25.45 39.40 30.34
C LYS A 936 -23.92 39.27 30.26
N ASN A 937 -23.20 39.45 31.36
CA ASN A 937 -21.72 39.51 31.44
C ASN A 937 -20.98 38.27 30.89
N ARG A 938 -21.67 37.15 30.66
CA ARG A 938 -21.12 35.94 30.04
C ARG A 938 -21.23 35.92 28.50
N CYS A 939 -21.95 36.86 27.89
CA CYS A 939 -22.10 36.98 26.44
C CYS A 939 -20.78 37.39 25.78
N THR A 940 -20.38 36.66 24.73
CA THR A 940 -19.15 36.94 23.97
C THR A 940 -19.19 38.31 23.28
N CYS A 941 -20.32 38.71 22.70
CA CYS A 941 -20.48 40.05 22.11
C CYS A 941 -20.35 41.15 23.17
N LYS A 942 -20.99 40.98 24.33
CA LYS A 942 -20.92 41.96 25.44
C LYS A 942 -19.51 42.06 26.04
N LYS A 943 -18.80 40.94 26.17
CA LYS A 943 -17.39 40.92 26.60
C LYS A 943 -16.46 41.62 25.62
N ALA A 944 -16.76 41.54 24.33
CA ALA A 944 -16.02 42.24 23.28
C ALA A 944 -16.50 43.69 23.08
N SER A 945 -17.42 44.20 23.91
CA SER A 945 -18.03 45.53 23.77
C SER A 945 -18.75 45.77 22.44
N LEU A 946 -19.33 44.72 21.85
CA LEU A 946 -20.05 44.76 20.58
C LEU A 946 -21.56 44.58 20.75
N LYS A 947 -22.34 45.25 19.88
CA LYS A 947 -23.77 44.96 19.71
C LYS A 947 -23.98 43.55 19.17
N CYS A 948 -25.02 42.85 19.61
CA CYS A 948 -25.39 41.55 19.05
C CYS A 948 -25.83 41.74 17.59
N SER A 949 -25.32 40.91 16.68
CA SER A 949 -25.71 40.91 15.27
C SER A 949 -26.68 39.76 14.96
N PRO A 950 -27.34 39.73 13.79
CA PRO A 950 -28.19 38.61 13.36
C PRO A 950 -27.44 37.26 13.26
N LEU A 951 -26.11 37.27 13.28
CA LEU A 951 -25.28 36.05 13.39
C LEU A 951 -25.35 35.38 14.77
N CYS A 952 -25.85 36.08 15.79
CA CYS A 952 -25.95 35.55 17.14
C CYS A 952 -27.17 34.63 17.28
N LEU A 953 -27.10 33.64 18.18
CA LEU A 953 -28.26 32.84 18.57
C LEU A 953 -29.38 33.65 19.23
N CYS A 954 -29.08 34.86 19.71
CA CYS A 954 -30.07 35.82 20.19
C CYS A 954 -30.66 36.70 19.07
N HIS A 955 -30.30 36.45 17.81
CA HIS A 955 -30.82 37.14 16.61
C HIS A 955 -30.69 38.67 16.63
N GLY A 956 -29.74 39.22 17.38
CA GLY A 956 -29.57 40.68 17.53
C GLY A 956 -30.56 41.35 18.50
N GLU A 957 -31.43 40.58 19.16
CA GLU A 957 -32.49 41.08 20.04
C GLU A 957 -32.02 41.39 21.47
N CYS A 958 -30.74 41.74 21.66
CA CYS A 958 -30.10 41.85 22.97
C CYS A 958 -29.12 43.00 23.11
#